data_AF-A0A6A5HPK7-F1
#
_entry.id   AF-A0A6A5HPK7-F1
#
_cell.length_a   1.000
_cell.length_b   1.000
_cell.length_c   1.000
_cell.angle_alpha   90.00
_cell.angle_beta   90.00
_cell.angle_gamma   90.00
#
_symmetry.space_group_name_H-M   'P 1'
#
loop_
_entity.id
_entity.type
_entity.pdbx_description
1 polymer ?
#
loop_
_entity_poly.entity_id
_entity_poly.type
_entity_poly.pdbx_seq_one_letter_code
_entity_poly.pdbx_strand_id
1 'polypeptide(L)'
;MEDWTSLRDDVYDMANGIYGDLVTTEEALELVAGEILEDERIGSHPELMELVLTLNPRAEHQDPKKLSVAKSAEVLLSKSDELMSEATQRSDPLLGKSRFFAVAARPISPKKSKEKLDWLDAIDAALELGCTMMPIAIKLSDHDTLLRDVVRLGSNYKQGKKILSFAKQLNIDTPIATALSYCALAALRSNDAVYLSKYIGEVMKAKGVPVVHQLCMKIMESPHVPTDMEDVYSCAINNCSEENLLETINAISGSEKRLDSGRRVREFRLEDVPISEDVVGDPMYTPLKLYNPKKEATDDVRQKLTYFESYGKRDTEVFKRLIAHESSTIALWFSLFEKKNSGENSESGAQDSESPQDSWTKNDKLKRYERGLRFFENRIPLPVLITAPASSIIKEANRGDASITAVDRIEDYGCDKSRFIGDAQYRTETIIGLAGTENEQIFADALELASKYGIDEWQLHMASLEYLLDPSYNVSRNDVKTIMKSRKHLSKLRGKPEEFHSRLRTMVLPTLETNEQFLAYTSLFAENEPEKRAAETLKEIVSKRKNTEAIRMWTDLKYLSSIINTIPDGKLRTFIPTFLLIPRIGVKACELSAEFLLDGDETRPPSNPFIVFLLMRSNVEEFLDLVANKKSRDDEIAYLDRAVLLLENTPKVPENLKEAVKTRVERMHRATVTPPPETPTASNPSGFSSFFSNSDDNTGMMKRRKN
;
A
#
# COMPACT_ATOMS: atom_id res chain seq x y z
N MET A 1 -18.84 48.54 71.39
CA MET A 1 -18.22 47.82 72.52
C MET A 1 -18.69 48.43 73.82
N GLU A 2 -18.22 49.62 74.21
CA GLU A 2 -18.56 50.26 75.50
C GLU A 2 -20.08 50.35 75.76
N ASP A 3 -20.87 50.81 74.78
CA ASP A 3 -22.34 50.90 74.91
C ASP A 3 -23.00 49.53 75.19
N TRP A 4 -22.55 48.48 74.50
CA TRP A 4 -23.05 47.11 74.68
C TRP A 4 -22.62 46.50 76.01
N THR A 5 -21.40 46.82 76.49
CA THR A 5 -20.94 46.43 77.82
C THR A 5 -21.79 47.10 78.91
N SER A 6 -22.09 48.40 78.78
CA SER A 6 -22.98 49.10 79.72
C SER A 6 -24.37 48.47 79.72
N LEU A 7 -24.99 48.29 78.54
CA LEU A 7 -26.33 47.73 78.42
C LEU A 7 -26.43 46.31 79.00
N ARG A 8 -25.44 45.44 78.76
CA ARG A 8 -25.35 44.12 79.38
C ARG A 8 -25.32 44.23 80.90
N ASP A 9 -24.48 45.11 81.42
CA ASP A 9 -24.27 45.27 82.86
C ASP A 9 -25.53 45.83 83.54
N ASP A 10 -26.15 46.85 82.95
CA ASP A 10 -27.41 47.45 83.40
C ASP A 10 -28.56 46.42 83.40
N VAL A 11 -28.72 45.63 82.33
CA VAL A 11 -29.76 44.59 82.24
C VAL A 11 -29.51 43.45 83.23
N TYR A 12 -28.26 43.02 83.40
CA TYR A 12 -27.90 42.00 84.40
C TYR A 12 -28.19 42.50 85.83
N ASP A 13 -27.77 43.72 86.16
CA ASP A 13 -27.94 44.29 87.50
C ASP A 13 -29.43 44.60 87.79
N MET A 14 -30.23 44.99 86.79
CA MET A 14 -31.69 45.08 86.89
C MET A 14 -32.37 43.72 87.11
N ALA A 15 -31.95 42.67 86.39
CA ALA A 15 -32.49 41.32 86.57
C ALA A 15 -32.16 40.76 87.95
N ASN A 16 -30.91 40.90 88.39
CA ASN A 16 -30.45 40.43 89.70
C ASN A 16 -31.02 41.22 90.89
N GLY A 17 -31.30 42.52 90.71
CA GLY A 17 -31.71 43.43 91.80
C GLY A 17 -33.20 43.76 91.86
N ILE A 18 -33.86 43.99 90.72
CA ILE A 18 -35.24 44.52 90.64
C ILE A 18 -36.23 43.45 90.18
N TYR A 19 -35.84 42.61 89.22
CA TYR A 19 -36.74 41.66 88.55
C TYR A 19 -36.46 40.18 88.90
N GLY A 20 -35.70 39.89 89.96
CA GLY A 20 -35.23 38.54 90.28
C GLY A 20 -36.33 37.51 90.57
N ASP A 21 -37.54 37.95 90.92
CA ASP A 21 -38.73 37.10 91.10
C ASP A 21 -39.49 36.81 89.78
N LEU A 22 -39.10 37.45 88.67
CA LEU A 22 -39.82 37.44 87.38
C LEU A 22 -38.97 36.95 86.19
N VAL A 23 -37.68 37.26 86.16
CA VAL A 23 -36.75 36.88 85.08
C VAL A 23 -35.41 36.50 85.70
N THR A 24 -34.89 35.32 85.36
CA THR A 24 -33.56 34.91 85.82
C THR A 24 -32.45 35.70 85.15
N THR A 25 -31.27 35.79 85.78
CA THR A 25 -30.12 36.45 85.17
C THR A 25 -29.64 35.76 83.87
N GLU A 26 -29.84 34.43 83.74
CA GLU A 26 -29.52 33.71 82.50
C GLU A 26 -30.52 34.04 81.38
N GLU A 27 -31.82 34.15 81.65
CA GLU A 27 -32.83 34.61 80.67
C GLU A 27 -32.61 36.08 80.26
N ALA A 28 -32.28 36.95 81.22
CA ALA A 28 -31.98 38.36 80.93
C ALA A 28 -30.73 38.50 80.03
N LEU A 29 -29.69 37.72 80.28
CA LEU A 29 -28.50 37.66 79.42
C LEU A 29 -28.80 37.00 78.06
N GLU A 30 -29.74 36.05 77.97
CA GLU A 30 -30.19 35.48 76.69
C GLU A 30 -30.88 36.54 75.81
N LEU A 31 -31.71 37.41 76.39
CA LEU A 31 -32.30 38.55 75.68
C LEU A 31 -31.23 39.52 75.16
N VAL A 32 -30.25 39.91 76.01
CA VAL A 32 -29.14 40.77 75.58
C VAL A 32 -28.29 40.10 74.50
N ALA A 33 -28.07 38.78 74.59
CA ALA A 33 -27.39 38.03 73.54
C ALA A 33 -28.16 38.06 72.22
N GLY A 34 -29.49 37.93 72.24
CA GLY A 34 -30.34 38.08 71.05
C GLY A 34 -30.12 39.40 70.33
N GLU A 35 -30.21 40.51 71.06
CA GLU A 35 -30.02 41.88 70.53
C GLU A 35 -28.58 42.12 70.01
N ILE A 36 -27.55 41.60 70.70
CA ILE A 36 -26.16 41.69 70.23
C ILE A 36 -25.94 40.93 68.93
N LEU A 37 -26.60 39.77 68.75
CA LEU A 37 -26.45 38.94 67.55
C LEU A 37 -27.22 39.50 66.33
N GLU A 38 -28.13 40.47 66.54
CA GLU A 38 -28.77 41.24 65.47
C GLU A 38 -27.90 42.41 64.95
N ASP A 39 -26.93 42.89 65.73
CA ASP A 39 -26.08 44.04 65.36
C ASP A 39 -25.36 43.78 64.02
N GLU A 40 -25.58 44.64 63.02
CA GLU A 40 -24.97 44.51 61.69
C GLU A 40 -23.44 44.42 61.73
N ARG A 41 -22.81 44.97 62.78
CA ARG A 41 -21.36 45.00 63.00
C ARG A 41 -20.80 43.67 63.48
N ILE A 42 -21.63 42.71 63.91
CA ILE A 42 -21.22 41.42 64.49
C ILE A 42 -20.24 40.63 63.60
N GLY A 43 -20.39 40.74 62.28
CA GLY A 43 -19.49 40.09 61.30
C GLY A 43 -18.11 40.75 61.15
N SER A 44 -17.98 42.03 61.52
CA SER A 44 -16.70 42.77 61.54
C SER A 44 -16.07 42.83 62.93
N HIS A 45 -16.88 42.66 63.99
CA HIS A 45 -16.47 42.71 65.39
C HIS A 45 -16.95 41.45 66.16
N PRO A 46 -16.36 40.27 65.92
CA PRO A 46 -16.73 39.03 66.62
C PRO A 46 -16.57 39.12 68.15
N GLU A 47 -15.72 40.02 68.65
CA GLU A 47 -15.53 40.31 70.07
C GLU A 47 -16.81 40.76 70.80
N LEU A 48 -17.81 41.27 70.07
CA LEU A 48 -19.14 41.57 70.62
C LEU A 48 -19.83 40.32 71.17
N MET A 49 -19.65 39.15 70.53
CA MET A 49 -20.21 37.88 71.02
C MET A 49 -19.62 37.51 72.39
N GLU A 50 -18.33 37.76 72.60
CA GLU A 50 -17.63 37.43 73.85
C GLU A 50 -18.06 38.30 75.04
N LEU A 51 -18.84 39.38 74.83
CA LEU A 51 -19.41 40.17 75.93
C LEU A 51 -20.41 39.38 76.75
N VAL A 52 -21.21 38.51 76.12
CA VAL A 52 -22.29 37.76 76.78
C VAL A 52 -22.15 36.24 76.63
N LEU A 53 -21.52 35.75 75.57
CA LEU A 53 -21.36 34.32 75.31
C LEU A 53 -20.03 33.78 75.84
N THR A 54 -20.07 32.60 76.45
CA THR A 54 -18.87 31.85 76.84
C THR A 54 -18.41 30.97 75.69
N LEU A 55 -17.56 31.50 74.80
CA LEU A 55 -17.04 30.79 73.62
C LEU A 55 -15.84 29.85 73.90
N ASN A 56 -15.32 29.82 75.12
CA ASN A 56 -14.20 28.97 75.53
C ASN A 56 -14.63 28.08 76.70
N PRO A 57 -14.68 26.74 76.55
CA PRO A 57 -15.05 25.83 77.64
C PRO A 57 -14.18 25.94 78.91
N ARG A 58 -12.96 26.51 78.80
CA ARG A 58 -12.09 26.75 79.97
C ARG A 58 -12.43 28.01 80.75
N ALA A 59 -13.33 28.86 80.23
CA ALA A 59 -13.76 30.13 80.83
C ALA A 59 -15.13 30.02 81.54
N GLU A 60 -15.70 28.82 81.64
CA GLU A 60 -16.99 28.58 82.29
C GLU A 60 -16.94 29.00 83.77
N HIS A 61 -17.99 29.68 84.23
CA HIS A 61 -18.15 30.26 85.57
C HIS A 61 -17.12 31.35 85.98
N GLN A 62 -16.32 31.90 85.06
CA GLN A 62 -15.36 32.98 85.39
C GLN A 62 -15.99 34.37 85.49
N ASP A 63 -17.07 34.64 84.76
CA ASP A 63 -17.81 35.90 84.73
C ASP A 63 -19.30 35.61 84.88
N PRO A 64 -19.98 36.07 85.95
CA PRO A 64 -21.41 35.83 86.14
C PRO A 64 -22.27 36.63 85.15
N LYS A 65 -21.71 37.66 84.47
CA LYS A 65 -22.39 38.43 83.42
C LYS A 65 -22.32 37.75 82.04
N LYS A 66 -22.05 36.44 81.98
CA LYS A 66 -22.02 35.62 80.75
C LYS A 66 -22.85 34.35 80.87
N LEU A 67 -23.42 33.93 79.75
CA LEU A 67 -24.16 32.68 79.62
C LEU A 67 -23.25 31.45 79.80
N SER A 68 -23.82 30.36 80.30
CA SER A 68 -23.16 29.05 80.39
C SER A 68 -22.67 28.55 79.02
N VAL A 69 -21.73 27.60 78.97
CA VAL A 69 -21.21 27.06 77.69
C VAL A 69 -22.34 26.35 76.92
N ALA A 70 -23.20 25.65 77.65
CA ALA A 70 -24.38 24.98 77.09
C ALA A 70 -25.38 25.98 76.50
N LYS A 71 -25.72 27.06 77.23
CA LYS A 71 -26.68 28.07 76.78
C LYS A 71 -26.12 28.94 75.65
N SER A 72 -24.84 29.30 75.72
CA SER A 72 -24.13 30.01 74.64
C SER A 72 -24.17 29.24 73.32
N ALA A 73 -24.04 27.91 73.37
CA ALA A 73 -24.16 27.07 72.19
C ALA A 73 -25.60 26.96 71.67
N GLU A 74 -26.59 26.94 72.57
CA GLU A 74 -28.01 26.95 72.19
C GLU A 74 -28.38 28.25 71.48
N VAL A 75 -28.06 29.42 72.05
CA VAL A 75 -28.37 30.73 71.46
C VAL A 75 -27.76 30.89 70.06
N LEU A 76 -26.48 30.55 69.87
CA LEU A 76 -25.82 30.63 68.55
C LEU A 76 -26.44 29.70 67.50
N LEU A 77 -26.82 28.48 67.90
CA LEU A 77 -27.41 27.50 66.98
C LEU A 77 -28.88 27.84 66.66
N SER A 78 -29.63 28.36 67.63
CA SER A 78 -30.99 28.87 67.45
C SER A 78 -31.01 30.06 66.51
N LYS A 79 -30.12 31.06 66.70
CA LYS A 79 -29.99 32.20 65.79
C LYS A 79 -29.58 31.77 64.38
N SER A 80 -28.72 30.74 64.29
CA SER A 80 -28.37 30.11 63.02
C SER A 80 -29.56 29.37 62.36
N ASP A 81 -30.52 28.83 63.10
CA ASP A 81 -31.73 28.21 62.54
C ASP A 81 -32.80 29.22 62.14
N GLU A 82 -32.95 30.31 62.90
CA GLU A 82 -33.83 31.44 62.55
C GLU A 82 -33.43 32.07 61.20
N LEU A 83 -32.18 32.52 61.07
CA LEU A 83 -31.66 33.15 59.84
C LEU A 83 -31.69 32.21 58.62
N MET A 84 -31.54 30.90 58.84
CA MET A 84 -31.69 29.90 57.79
C MET A 84 -33.18 29.68 57.41
N SER A 85 -34.11 29.91 58.33
CA SER A 85 -35.55 29.78 58.10
C SER A 85 -36.13 30.97 57.34
N GLU A 86 -35.56 32.15 57.54
CA GLU A 86 -35.90 33.38 56.82
C GLU A 86 -35.26 33.46 55.42
N ALA A 87 -34.11 32.80 55.23
CA ALA A 87 -33.40 32.80 53.96
C ALA A 87 -34.27 32.22 52.82
N THR A 88 -34.27 32.91 51.68
CA THR A 88 -35.14 32.58 50.54
C THR A 88 -34.43 31.94 49.36
N GLN A 89 -33.15 32.25 49.15
CA GLN A 89 -32.40 31.91 47.94
C GLN A 89 -30.88 31.73 48.21
N ARG A 90 -30.14 31.21 47.23
CA ARG A 90 -28.68 30.94 47.36
C ARG A 90 -27.85 32.19 47.69
N SER A 91 -28.17 33.32 47.07
CA SER A 91 -27.42 34.58 47.22
C SER A 91 -27.88 35.40 48.43
N ASP A 92 -28.68 34.81 49.31
CA ASP A 92 -29.23 35.47 50.49
C ASP A 92 -28.14 35.63 51.57
N PRO A 93 -27.81 36.87 52.00
CA PRO A 93 -26.81 37.11 53.05
C PRO A 93 -27.13 36.39 54.37
N LEU A 94 -28.40 36.06 54.62
CA LEU A 94 -28.84 35.35 55.82
C LEU A 94 -28.22 33.94 55.94
N LEU A 95 -27.96 33.25 54.82
CA LEU A 95 -27.22 31.97 54.84
C LEU A 95 -25.78 32.14 55.29
N GLY A 96 -25.13 33.24 54.87
CA GLY A 96 -23.78 33.61 55.32
C GLY A 96 -23.74 33.91 56.82
N LYS A 97 -24.70 34.69 57.34
CA LYS A 97 -24.85 34.95 58.79
C LYS A 97 -25.16 33.66 59.57
N SER A 98 -26.07 32.83 59.07
CA SER A 98 -26.40 31.52 59.66
C SER A 98 -25.17 30.61 59.80
N ARG A 99 -24.33 30.55 58.76
CA ARG A 99 -23.06 29.80 58.77
C ARG A 99 -22.05 30.39 59.75
N PHE A 100 -21.94 31.72 59.85
CA PHE A 100 -21.06 32.41 60.81
C PHE A 100 -21.36 31.98 62.26
N PHE A 101 -22.62 32.02 62.70
CA PHE A 101 -23.00 31.61 64.06
C PHE A 101 -22.83 30.11 64.30
N ALA A 102 -23.10 29.25 63.29
CA ALA A 102 -22.83 27.82 63.39
C ALA A 102 -21.32 27.50 63.52
N VAL A 103 -20.44 28.29 62.90
CA VAL A 103 -18.98 28.20 63.10
C VAL A 103 -18.56 28.72 64.48
N ALA A 104 -19.15 29.82 64.96
CA ALA A 104 -18.87 30.36 66.29
C ALA A 104 -19.20 29.35 67.42
N ALA A 105 -20.20 28.50 67.23
CA ALA A 105 -20.55 27.42 68.16
C ALA A 105 -19.57 26.22 68.16
N ARG A 106 -18.60 26.14 67.22
CA ARG A 106 -17.69 24.99 67.08
C ARG A 106 -16.80 24.69 68.29
N PRO A 107 -16.20 25.68 69.00
CA PRO A 107 -15.34 25.41 70.15
C PRO A 107 -16.10 24.86 71.37
N ILE A 108 -17.40 25.15 71.46
CA ILE A 108 -18.25 24.88 72.62
C ILE A 108 -19.19 23.69 72.44
N SER A 109 -19.72 23.48 71.22
CA SER A 109 -20.57 22.34 70.90
C SER A 109 -20.20 21.72 69.54
N PRO A 110 -19.03 21.07 69.44
CA PRO A 110 -18.48 20.62 68.16
C PRO A 110 -19.37 19.62 67.41
N LYS A 111 -20.18 18.81 68.12
CA LYS A 111 -21.14 17.88 67.50
C LYS A 111 -22.31 18.62 66.86
N LYS A 112 -23.08 19.39 67.64
CA LYS A 112 -24.23 20.15 67.15
C LYS A 112 -23.84 21.20 66.10
N SER A 113 -22.69 21.87 66.29
CA SER A 113 -22.10 22.78 65.29
C SER A 113 -21.78 22.05 63.98
N LYS A 114 -21.18 20.85 64.03
CA LYS A 114 -20.93 20.06 62.81
C LYS A 114 -22.23 19.65 62.13
N GLU A 115 -23.19 19.11 62.87
CA GLU A 115 -24.51 18.73 62.32
C GLU A 115 -25.20 19.91 61.63
N LYS A 116 -25.19 21.10 62.26
CA LYS A 116 -25.73 22.34 61.68
C LYS A 116 -24.98 22.78 60.41
N LEU A 117 -23.65 22.65 60.38
CA LEU A 117 -22.82 23.00 59.22
C LEU A 117 -22.98 22.01 58.07
N ASP A 118 -23.07 20.71 58.36
CA ASP A 118 -23.35 19.66 57.37
C ASP A 118 -24.72 19.92 56.70
N TRP A 119 -25.71 20.39 57.47
CA TRP A 119 -27.02 20.83 56.94
C TRP A 119 -26.95 22.07 56.06
N LEU A 120 -26.19 23.09 56.46
CA LEU A 120 -25.99 24.29 55.63
C LEU A 120 -25.22 23.95 54.34
N ASP A 121 -24.23 23.06 54.41
CA ASP A 121 -23.53 22.53 53.24
C ASP A 121 -24.47 21.73 52.32
N ALA A 122 -25.43 20.97 52.87
CA ALA A 122 -26.46 20.28 52.09
C ALA A 122 -27.40 21.27 51.36
N ILE A 123 -27.86 22.31 52.05
CA ILE A 123 -28.70 23.37 51.48
C ILE A 123 -27.96 24.10 50.36
N ASP A 124 -26.71 24.50 50.61
CA ASP A 124 -25.87 25.15 49.60
C ASP A 124 -25.62 24.23 48.39
N ALA A 125 -25.43 22.93 48.59
CA ALA A 125 -25.28 21.96 47.50
C ALA A 125 -26.59 21.80 46.69
N ALA A 126 -27.75 21.72 47.34
CA ALA A 126 -29.05 21.63 46.67
C ALA A 126 -29.34 22.88 45.83
N LEU A 127 -29.09 24.07 46.38
CA LEU A 127 -29.27 25.36 45.70
C LEU A 127 -28.24 25.55 44.56
N GLU A 128 -27.01 25.05 44.69
CA GLU A 128 -26.03 25.05 43.58
C GLU A 128 -26.47 24.16 42.42
N LEU A 129 -27.13 23.04 42.73
CA LEU A 129 -27.75 22.13 41.78
C LEU A 129 -29.09 22.67 41.24
N GLY A 130 -29.42 23.95 41.49
CA GLY A 130 -30.59 24.61 40.89
C GLY A 130 -31.93 24.21 41.52
N CYS A 131 -31.92 23.67 42.74
CA CYS A 131 -33.16 23.52 43.52
C CYS A 131 -33.80 24.90 43.77
N THR A 132 -35.12 25.00 43.57
CA THR A 132 -35.89 26.24 43.78
C THR A 132 -36.64 26.26 45.12
N MET A 133 -36.46 25.24 45.97
CA MET A 133 -37.07 25.19 47.30
C MET A 133 -36.33 26.12 48.27
N MET A 134 -37.08 26.72 49.19
CA MET A 134 -36.48 27.53 50.26
C MET A 134 -35.60 26.65 51.17
N PRO A 135 -34.48 27.16 51.71
CA PRO A 135 -33.63 26.51 52.71
C PRO A 135 -34.37 25.69 53.79
N ILE A 136 -35.42 26.25 54.41
CA ILE A 136 -36.23 25.54 55.41
C ILE A 136 -37.00 24.34 54.83
N ALA A 137 -37.53 24.46 53.62
CA ALA A 137 -38.22 23.36 52.94
C ALA A 137 -37.24 22.25 52.53
N ILE A 138 -35.99 22.59 52.18
CA ILE A 138 -34.92 21.62 51.92
C ILE A 138 -34.59 20.85 53.21
N LYS A 139 -34.44 21.51 54.36
CA LYS A 139 -34.18 20.87 55.67
C LYS A 139 -35.31 19.94 56.12
N LEU A 140 -36.56 20.27 55.79
CA LEU A 140 -37.76 19.50 56.16
C LEU A 140 -38.19 18.45 55.13
N SER A 141 -37.51 18.37 53.98
CA SER A 141 -37.81 17.37 52.95
C SER A 141 -37.33 15.98 53.36
N ASP A 142 -37.99 14.92 52.89
CA ASP A 142 -37.44 13.57 52.95
C ASP A 142 -36.17 13.48 52.09
N HIS A 143 -35.11 12.85 52.63
CA HIS A 143 -33.76 13.00 52.08
C HIS A 143 -33.60 12.24 50.75
N ASP A 144 -34.23 11.07 50.61
CA ASP A 144 -34.15 10.25 49.40
C ASP A 144 -34.93 10.88 48.25
N THR A 145 -36.15 11.35 48.51
CA THR A 145 -36.96 12.08 47.54
C THR A 145 -36.31 13.39 47.11
N LEU A 146 -35.76 14.17 48.05
CA LEU A 146 -34.97 15.38 47.78
C LEU A 146 -33.78 15.09 46.86
N LEU A 147 -32.96 14.08 47.20
CA LEU A 147 -31.81 13.68 46.37
C LEU A 147 -32.27 13.31 44.96
N ARG A 148 -33.27 12.41 44.85
CA ARG A 148 -33.82 11.93 43.59
C ARG A 148 -34.32 13.06 42.70
N ASP A 149 -35.01 14.03 43.27
CA ASP A 149 -35.65 15.09 42.50
C ASP A 149 -34.65 16.20 42.13
N VAL A 150 -33.66 16.51 42.98
CA VAL A 150 -32.49 17.36 42.62
C VAL A 150 -31.67 16.73 41.47
N VAL A 151 -31.46 15.42 41.47
CA VAL A 151 -30.72 14.72 40.39
C VAL A 151 -31.44 14.77 39.05
N ARG A 152 -32.78 14.88 39.05
CA ARG A 152 -33.62 15.01 37.85
C ARG A 152 -33.63 16.42 37.26
N LEU A 153 -33.15 17.45 37.97
CA LEU A 153 -33.12 18.82 37.46
C LEU A 153 -32.06 18.96 36.35
N GLY A 154 -32.52 19.30 35.15
CA GLY A 154 -31.66 19.59 33.99
C GLY A 154 -30.63 18.50 33.69
N SER A 155 -29.35 18.85 33.73
CA SER A 155 -28.21 17.96 33.48
C SER A 155 -27.44 17.57 34.74
N ASN A 156 -28.05 17.71 35.92
CA ASN A 156 -27.37 17.47 37.21
C ASN A 156 -26.75 16.07 37.31
N TYR A 157 -27.40 15.04 36.76
CA TYR A 157 -26.88 13.67 36.73
C TYR A 157 -25.44 13.56 36.16
N LYS A 158 -24.97 14.52 35.35
CA LYS A 158 -23.59 14.57 34.85
C LYS A 158 -22.56 14.95 35.93
N GLN A 159 -23.01 15.54 37.03
CA GLN A 159 -22.22 16.07 38.14
C GLN A 159 -22.11 15.07 39.31
N GLY A 160 -22.04 13.76 39.04
CA GLY A 160 -22.08 12.70 40.08
C GLY A 160 -21.16 12.88 41.30
N LYS A 161 -19.99 13.55 41.17
CA LYS A 161 -19.15 13.89 42.34
C LYS A 161 -19.81 14.88 43.31
N LYS A 162 -20.53 15.90 42.81
CA LYS A 162 -21.28 16.85 43.65
C LYS A 162 -22.51 16.19 44.26
N ILE A 163 -23.24 15.41 43.47
CA ILE A 163 -24.41 14.65 43.94
C ILE A 163 -24.01 13.65 45.03
N LEU A 164 -22.84 13.02 44.92
CA LEU A 164 -22.30 12.16 45.98
C LEU A 164 -21.92 12.93 47.25
N SER A 165 -21.39 14.15 47.12
CA SER A 165 -21.16 15.02 48.29
C SER A 165 -22.48 15.37 48.98
N PHE A 166 -23.48 15.76 48.19
CA PHE A 166 -24.83 16.10 48.65
C PHE A 166 -25.51 14.92 49.35
N ALA A 167 -25.47 13.71 48.78
CA ALA A 167 -26.02 12.50 49.40
C ALA A 167 -25.34 12.12 50.73
N LYS A 168 -24.04 12.43 50.88
CA LYS A 168 -23.32 12.27 52.16
C LYS A 168 -23.74 13.34 53.19
N GLN A 169 -23.94 14.58 52.76
CA GLN A 169 -24.39 15.68 53.63
C GLN A 169 -25.82 15.47 54.11
N LEU A 170 -26.69 14.91 53.27
CA LEU A 170 -28.03 14.42 53.63
C LEU A 170 -28.04 13.13 54.48
N ASN A 171 -26.87 12.56 54.82
CA ASN A 171 -26.75 11.35 55.63
C ASN A 171 -27.62 10.16 55.15
N ILE A 172 -27.65 9.93 53.83
CA ILE A 172 -28.45 8.86 53.21
C ILE A 172 -27.75 7.51 53.34
N ASP A 173 -28.50 6.45 53.59
CA ASP A 173 -27.99 5.08 53.63
C ASP A 173 -27.37 4.64 52.30
N THR A 174 -26.17 4.07 52.37
CA THR A 174 -25.34 3.67 51.21
C THR A 174 -25.17 4.81 50.17
N PRO A 175 -24.66 6.00 50.55
CA PRO A 175 -24.80 7.22 49.75
C PRO A 175 -24.11 7.15 48.38
N ILE A 176 -23.11 6.27 48.22
CA ILE A 176 -22.48 5.99 46.92
C ILE A 176 -23.45 5.26 45.99
N ALA A 177 -24.05 4.15 46.44
CA ALA A 177 -24.95 3.35 45.62
C ALA A 177 -26.20 4.13 45.25
N THR A 178 -26.83 4.81 46.23
CA THR A 178 -28.08 5.56 46.04
C THR A 178 -27.88 6.77 45.11
N ALA A 179 -26.85 7.60 45.34
CA ALA A 179 -26.57 8.76 44.50
C ALA A 179 -26.28 8.39 43.04
N LEU A 180 -25.40 7.40 42.82
CA LEU A 180 -25.02 6.98 41.47
C LEU A 180 -26.17 6.24 40.77
N SER A 181 -27.03 5.53 41.51
CA SER A 181 -28.23 4.91 40.93
C SER A 181 -29.24 5.96 40.46
N TYR A 182 -29.46 7.04 41.21
CA TYR A 182 -30.29 8.14 40.73
C TYR A 182 -29.65 8.88 39.54
N CYS A 183 -28.33 9.04 39.50
CA CYS A 183 -27.64 9.58 38.34
C CYS A 183 -27.84 8.70 37.09
N ALA A 184 -27.69 7.37 37.23
CA ALA A 184 -27.92 6.40 36.17
C ALA A 184 -29.39 6.40 35.69
N LEU A 185 -30.36 6.44 36.61
CA LEU A 185 -31.78 6.54 36.29
C LEU A 185 -32.15 7.83 35.55
N ALA A 186 -31.49 8.95 35.87
CA ALA A 186 -31.68 10.22 35.16
C ALA A 186 -30.99 10.19 33.78
N ALA A 187 -29.77 9.66 33.68
CA ALA A 187 -29.06 9.46 32.40
C ALA A 187 -29.86 8.56 31.44
N LEU A 188 -30.45 7.47 31.95
CA LEU A 188 -31.32 6.56 31.20
C LEU A 188 -32.53 7.29 30.61
N ARG A 189 -33.21 8.13 31.40
CA ARG A 189 -34.34 8.97 30.93
C ARG A 189 -33.92 10.02 29.90
N SER A 190 -32.71 10.56 30.02
CA SER A 190 -32.13 11.52 29.08
C SER A 190 -31.49 10.87 27.85
N ASN A 191 -31.53 9.53 27.74
CA ASN A 191 -30.85 8.74 26.69
C ASN A 191 -29.34 9.00 26.60
N ASP A 192 -28.69 9.29 27.73
CA ASP A 192 -27.25 9.60 27.83
C ASP A 192 -26.43 8.33 28.16
N ALA A 193 -26.08 7.60 27.10
CA ALA A 193 -25.35 6.34 27.14
C ALA A 193 -24.01 6.41 27.91
N VAL A 194 -23.29 7.53 27.75
CA VAL A 194 -21.92 7.70 28.26
C VAL A 194 -21.94 7.80 29.79
N TYR A 195 -22.85 8.61 30.34
CA TYR A 195 -23.00 8.72 31.79
C TYR A 195 -23.69 7.49 32.40
N LEU A 196 -24.63 6.86 31.69
CA LEU A 196 -25.25 5.62 32.12
C LEU A 196 -24.21 4.49 32.32
N SER A 197 -23.41 4.19 31.30
CA SER A 197 -22.35 3.17 31.38
C SER A 197 -21.35 3.45 32.51
N LYS A 198 -20.91 4.72 32.63
CA LYS A 198 -20.00 5.17 33.69
C LYS A 198 -20.54 4.89 35.10
N TYR A 199 -21.82 5.16 35.36
CA TYR A 199 -22.40 4.97 36.68
C TYR A 199 -22.75 3.51 36.98
N ILE A 200 -23.17 2.74 35.97
CA ILE A 200 -23.38 1.29 36.11
C ILE A 200 -22.10 0.63 36.65
N GLY A 201 -20.93 0.82 36.02
CA GLY A 201 -19.67 0.19 36.46
C GLY A 201 -19.24 0.46 37.90
N GLU A 202 -19.70 1.56 38.51
CA GLU A 202 -19.46 1.87 39.94
C GLU A 202 -20.55 1.30 40.86
N VAL A 203 -21.82 1.36 40.43
CA VAL A 203 -23.00 0.90 41.21
C VAL A 203 -23.03 -0.61 41.41
N MET A 204 -22.54 -1.38 40.45
CA MET A 204 -22.80 -2.83 40.36
C MET A 204 -22.09 -3.68 41.44
N LYS A 205 -21.27 -3.03 42.27
CA LYS A 205 -20.62 -3.61 43.46
C LYS A 205 -21.52 -3.58 44.71
N ALA A 206 -22.65 -2.87 44.66
CA ALA A 206 -23.61 -2.77 45.75
C ALA A 206 -24.41 -4.08 45.94
N LYS A 207 -24.84 -4.33 47.19
CA LYS A 207 -25.67 -5.47 47.59
C LYS A 207 -26.75 -4.99 48.55
N GLY A 208 -27.96 -5.53 48.42
CA GLY A 208 -29.10 -5.18 49.29
C GLY A 208 -29.60 -3.73 49.21
N VAL A 209 -29.35 -3.01 48.10
CA VAL A 209 -29.79 -1.60 47.92
C VAL A 209 -31.01 -1.53 46.98
N PRO A 210 -32.22 -1.17 47.46
CA PRO A 210 -33.45 -1.20 46.65
C PRO A 210 -33.42 -0.32 45.40
N VAL A 211 -32.75 0.84 45.46
CA VAL A 211 -32.64 1.77 44.31
C VAL A 211 -31.76 1.19 43.20
N VAL A 212 -30.75 0.37 43.55
CA VAL A 212 -29.90 -0.36 42.59
C VAL A 212 -30.72 -1.43 41.87
N HIS A 213 -31.55 -2.17 42.61
CA HIS A 213 -32.48 -3.13 42.03
C HIS A 213 -33.47 -2.43 41.07
N GLN A 214 -34.07 -1.30 41.46
CA GLN A 214 -34.95 -0.52 40.57
C GLN A 214 -34.22 -0.01 39.31
N LEU A 215 -32.95 0.39 39.42
CA LEU A 215 -32.12 0.75 38.26
C LEU A 215 -31.96 -0.44 37.30
N CYS A 216 -31.60 -1.62 37.82
CA CYS A 216 -31.42 -2.82 37.00
C CYS A 216 -32.72 -3.20 36.28
N MET A 217 -33.87 -3.17 36.97
CA MET A 217 -35.18 -3.43 36.36
C MET A 217 -35.46 -2.45 35.21
N LYS A 218 -35.19 -1.15 35.39
CA LYS A 218 -35.42 -0.14 34.34
C LYS A 218 -34.44 -0.19 33.18
N ILE A 219 -33.20 -0.62 33.42
CA ILE A 219 -32.26 -0.97 32.33
C ILE A 219 -32.82 -2.17 31.55
N MET A 220 -33.28 -3.21 32.25
CA MET A 220 -33.87 -4.39 31.61
C MET A 220 -35.12 -4.08 30.81
N GLU A 221 -35.92 -3.07 31.17
CA GLU A 221 -37.09 -2.60 30.41
C GLU A 221 -36.74 -1.67 29.23
N SER A 222 -35.62 -0.96 29.31
CA SER A 222 -35.20 0.04 28.33
C SER A 222 -34.85 -0.55 26.96
N PRO A 223 -35.01 0.19 25.85
CA PRO A 223 -34.38 -0.13 24.57
C PRO A 223 -32.86 0.12 24.56
N HIS A 224 -32.31 0.81 25.56
CA HIS A 224 -30.88 1.12 25.66
C HIS A 224 -30.13 0.03 26.44
N VAL A 225 -29.21 -0.67 25.76
CA VAL A 225 -28.52 -1.87 26.26
C VAL A 225 -27.06 -1.54 26.60
N PRO A 226 -26.65 -1.58 27.88
CA PRO A 226 -25.24 -1.56 28.27
C PRO A 226 -24.47 -2.76 27.70
N THR A 227 -23.16 -2.62 27.52
CA THR A 227 -22.30 -3.63 26.88
C THR A 227 -22.42 -5.02 27.52
N ASP A 228 -22.52 -5.09 28.85
CA ASP A 228 -22.44 -6.32 29.63
C ASP A 228 -23.72 -6.53 30.49
N MET A 229 -24.77 -7.07 29.86
CA MET A 229 -26.07 -7.31 30.54
C MET A 229 -26.03 -8.43 31.60
N GLU A 230 -25.08 -9.38 31.52
CA GLU A 230 -24.94 -10.48 32.48
C GLU A 230 -24.61 -9.96 33.90
N ASP A 231 -23.78 -8.93 33.99
CA ASP A 231 -23.51 -8.23 35.23
C ASP A 231 -24.78 -7.53 35.75
N VAL A 232 -25.63 -6.99 34.88
CA VAL A 232 -26.88 -6.28 35.27
C VAL A 232 -27.88 -7.25 35.87
N TYR A 233 -28.03 -8.44 35.28
CA TYR A 233 -28.86 -9.52 35.84
C TYR A 233 -28.32 -9.99 37.19
N SER A 234 -27.01 -10.17 37.29
CA SER A 234 -26.33 -10.54 38.54
C SER A 234 -26.52 -9.48 39.63
N CYS A 235 -26.45 -8.19 39.28
CA CYS A 235 -26.67 -7.09 40.21
C CYS A 235 -28.14 -6.98 40.64
N ALA A 236 -29.08 -7.22 39.72
CA ALA A 236 -30.52 -7.24 40.01
C ALA A 236 -30.87 -8.28 41.09
N ILE A 237 -30.30 -9.49 40.99
CA ILE A 237 -30.47 -10.59 41.95
C ILE A 237 -29.76 -10.29 43.29
N ASN A 238 -28.57 -9.69 43.26
CA ASN A 238 -27.84 -9.33 44.49
C ASN A 238 -28.48 -8.15 45.28
N ASN A 239 -29.51 -7.50 44.74
CA ASN A 239 -30.17 -6.34 45.34
C ASN A 239 -31.71 -6.48 45.45
N CYS A 240 -32.32 -7.57 44.97
CA CYS A 240 -33.76 -7.80 45.13
C CYS A 240 -34.12 -8.19 46.57
N SER A 241 -35.33 -7.84 47.01
CA SER A 241 -35.97 -8.44 48.19
C SER A 241 -36.43 -9.87 47.89
N GLU A 242 -36.64 -10.69 48.92
CA GLU A 242 -37.19 -12.05 48.76
C GLU A 242 -38.57 -12.04 48.06
N GLU A 243 -39.38 -11.02 48.31
CA GLU A 243 -40.69 -10.81 47.68
C GLU A 243 -40.60 -10.56 46.16
N ASN A 244 -39.57 -9.84 45.71
CA ASN A 244 -39.43 -9.42 44.30
C ASN A 244 -38.59 -10.39 43.45
N LEU A 245 -38.08 -11.49 44.02
CA LEU A 245 -37.19 -12.42 43.33
C LEU A 245 -37.84 -13.02 42.06
N LEU A 246 -39.12 -13.41 42.14
CA LEU A 246 -39.86 -13.97 40.99
C LEU A 246 -40.09 -12.93 39.89
N GLU A 247 -40.39 -11.68 40.25
CA GLU A 247 -40.52 -10.56 39.31
C GLU A 247 -39.19 -10.30 38.60
N THR A 248 -38.08 -10.31 39.36
CA THR A 248 -36.72 -10.15 38.86
C THR A 248 -36.36 -11.21 37.82
N ILE A 249 -36.61 -12.49 38.12
CA ILE A 249 -36.33 -13.62 37.22
C ILE A 249 -37.18 -13.53 35.94
N ASN A 250 -38.45 -13.14 36.06
CA ASN A 250 -39.33 -12.93 34.91
C ASN A 250 -38.85 -11.76 34.03
N ALA A 251 -38.40 -10.66 34.64
CA ALA A 251 -37.85 -9.51 33.92
C ALA A 251 -36.53 -9.85 33.20
N ILE A 252 -35.65 -10.64 33.83
CA ILE A 252 -34.44 -11.17 33.18
C ILE A 252 -34.82 -12.01 31.95
N SER A 253 -35.70 -13.00 32.10
CA SER A 253 -36.14 -13.84 30.96
C SER A 253 -36.83 -13.03 29.86
N GLY A 254 -37.58 -11.98 30.22
CA GLY A 254 -38.20 -11.05 29.28
C GLY A 254 -37.17 -10.18 28.55
N SER A 255 -36.12 -9.74 29.25
CA SER A 255 -34.98 -8.99 28.69
C SER A 255 -34.17 -9.87 27.73
N GLU A 256 -33.81 -11.09 28.13
CA GLU A 256 -33.13 -12.08 27.29
C GLU A 256 -33.92 -12.39 26.02
N LYS A 257 -35.22 -12.66 26.11
CA LYS A 257 -36.09 -12.89 24.94
C LYS A 257 -36.14 -11.67 24.02
N ARG A 258 -36.20 -10.46 24.58
CA ARG A 258 -36.18 -9.21 23.81
C ARG A 258 -34.84 -9.01 23.10
N LEU A 259 -33.73 -9.21 23.80
CA LEU A 259 -32.38 -9.11 23.23
C LEU A 259 -32.12 -10.19 22.17
N ASP A 260 -32.61 -11.42 22.36
CA ASP A 260 -32.56 -12.47 21.34
C ASP A 260 -33.41 -12.10 20.11
N SER A 261 -34.63 -11.59 20.32
CA SER A 261 -35.47 -11.10 19.21
C SER A 261 -34.88 -9.88 18.49
N GLY A 262 -34.14 -9.01 19.18
CA GLY A 262 -33.39 -7.90 18.59
C GLY A 262 -32.15 -8.36 17.82
N ARG A 263 -31.42 -9.36 18.34
CA ARG A 263 -30.29 -10.01 17.66
C ARG A 263 -30.74 -10.77 16.40
N ARG A 264 -31.99 -11.24 16.33
CA ARG A 264 -32.58 -11.86 15.12
C ARG A 264 -32.85 -10.87 13.98
N VAL A 265 -32.78 -9.55 14.19
CA VAL A 265 -32.95 -8.55 13.11
C VAL A 265 -31.59 -8.07 12.59
N ARG A 266 -30.78 -9.04 12.14
CA ARG A 266 -29.89 -8.96 10.97
C ARG A 266 -29.50 -10.39 10.58
N GLU A 267 -30.50 -11.19 10.18
CA GLU A 267 -30.25 -12.21 9.17
C GLU A 267 -29.75 -11.48 7.92
N PHE A 268 -28.43 -11.42 7.76
CA PHE A 268 -27.82 -11.11 6.47
C PHE A 268 -28.22 -12.25 5.54
N ARG A 269 -29.13 -12.00 4.59
CA ARG A 269 -29.37 -12.98 3.55
C ARG A 269 -28.11 -13.05 2.70
N LEU A 270 -27.81 -14.22 2.16
CA LEU A 270 -26.71 -14.41 1.20
C LEU A 270 -26.82 -13.45 -0.01
N GLU A 271 -28.05 -13.02 -0.30
CA GLU A 271 -28.46 -12.03 -1.29
C GLU A 271 -28.04 -10.58 -0.94
N ASP A 272 -28.04 -10.23 0.35
CA ASP A 272 -27.79 -8.87 0.87
C ASP A 272 -26.29 -8.56 1.01
N VAL A 273 -25.43 -9.58 1.00
CA VAL A 273 -23.97 -9.44 1.01
C VAL A 273 -23.44 -9.67 -0.42
N PRO A 274 -23.22 -8.59 -1.21
CA PRO A 274 -22.71 -8.73 -2.56
C PRO A 274 -21.30 -9.33 -2.52
N ILE A 275 -21.03 -10.30 -3.40
CA ILE A 275 -19.68 -10.85 -3.53
C ILE A 275 -18.76 -9.73 -4.01
N SER A 276 -17.75 -9.38 -3.21
CA SER A 276 -16.82 -8.29 -3.50
C SER A 276 -16.15 -8.45 -4.86
N GLU A 277 -16.11 -7.36 -5.62
CA GLU A 277 -15.23 -7.22 -6.79
C GLU A 277 -13.87 -6.67 -6.36
N ASP A 278 -13.88 -5.71 -5.42
CA ASP A 278 -12.71 -5.19 -4.72
C ASP A 278 -12.24 -6.19 -3.65
N VAL A 279 -11.70 -7.34 -4.07
CA VAL A 279 -11.00 -8.23 -3.16
C VAL A 279 -9.61 -7.67 -2.94
N VAL A 280 -9.37 -7.11 -1.75
CA VAL A 280 -8.05 -6.63 -1.35
C VAL A 280 -7.10 -7.82 -1.37
N GLY A 281 -6.20 -7.81 -2.35
CA GLY A 281 -5.10 -8.75 -2.42
C GLY A 281 -4.11 -8.42 -1.32
N ASP A 282 -4.30 -9.01 -0.14
CA ASP A 282 -3.23 -9.17 0.84
C ASP A 282 -1.98 -9.70 0.14
N PRO A 283 -0.77 -9.45 0.69
CA PRO A 283 0.40 -10.21 0.30
C PRO A 283 0.10 -11.71 0.47
N MET A 284 -0.14 -12.37 -0.67
CA MET A 284 0.18 -13.78 -0.82
C MET A 284 1.62 -13.98 -0.30
N TYR A 285 1.97 -15.21 0.06
CA TYR A 285 3.32 -15.59 0.54
C TYR A 285 3.63 -15.39 2.04
N THR A 286 2.65 -15.29 2.94
CA THR A 286 2.89 -15.61 4.37
C THR A 286 2.67 -17.12 4.62
N PRO A 287 3.68 -17.88 5.08
CA PRO A 287 3.50 -19.29 5.43
C PRO A 287 2.41 -19.46 6.50
N LEU A 288 1.53 -20.46 6.34
CA LEU A 288 0.40 -20.78 7.23
C LEU A 288 0.78 -21.06 8.71
N LYS A 289 2.09 -21.17 9.01
CA LYS A 289 2.66 -21.31 10.36
C LYS A 289 3.04 -19.98 11.03
N LEU A 290 3.23 -18.93 10.24
CA LEU A 290 3.58 -17.58 10.72
C LEU A 290 2.34 -16.70 10.81
N TYR A 291 1.41 -16.84 9.86
CA TYR A 291 0.15 -16.11 9.86
C TYR A 291 -0.73 -16.54 11.05
N ASN A 292 -0.92 -15.65 12.02
CA ASN A 292 -1.90 -15.85 13.08
C ASN A 292 -3.05 -14.86 12.86
N PRO A 293 -4.24 -15.32 12.39
CA PRO A 293 -5.36 -14.44 12.10
C PRO A 293 -5.71 -13.50 13.25
N LYS A 294 -5.61 -13.97 14.51
CA LYS A 294 -5.91 -13.14 15.69
C LYS A 294 -4.84 -12.09 15.99
N LYS A 295 -3.59 -12.25 15.54
CA LYS A 295 -2.52 -11.25 15.71
C LYS A 295 -2.48 -10.21 14.60
N GLU A 296 -2.78 -10.64 13.37
CA GLU A 296 -2.64 -9.80 12.17
C GLU A 296 -3.97 -9.14 11.74
N ALA A 297 -5.11 -9.65 12.22
CA ALA A 297 -6.39 -8.95 12.14
C ALA A 297 -6.34 -7.59 12.85
N THR A 298 -6.96 -6.59 12.23
CA THR A 298 -7.37 -5.34 12.88
C THR A 298 -8.29 -5.64 14.08
N ASP A 299 -8.38 -4.71 15.03
CA ASP A 299 -9.19 -4.93 16.24
C ASP A 299 -10.68 -5.18 15.92
N ASP A 300 -11.20 -4.59 14.83
CA ASP A 300 -12.54 -4.82 14.30
C ASP A 300 -12.72 -6.25 13.75
N VAL A 301 -11.80 -6.72 12.90
CA VAL A 301 -11.78 -8.12 12.41
C VAL A 301 -11.64 -9.10 13.58
N ARG A 302 -10.84 -8.78 14.60
CA ARG A 302 -10.64 -9.61 15.80
C ARG A 302 -11.92 -9.71 16.64
N GLN A 303 -12.67 -8.62 16.79
CA GLN A 303 -13.99 -8.63 17.44
C GLN A 303 -14.99 -9.47 16.65
N LYS A 304 -15.07 -9.31 15.31
CA LYS A 304 -15.93 -10.13 14.43
C LYS A 304 -15.60 -11.62 14.54
N LEU A 305 -14.32 -11.99 14.54
CA LEU A 305 -13.83 -13.36 14.74
C LEU A 305 -14.25 -13.94 16.09
N THR A 306 -14.03 -13.20 17.19
CA THR A 306 -14.40 -13.66 18.53
C THR A 306 -15.91 -13.78 18.70
N TYR A 307 -16.69 -12.87 18.11
CA TYR A 307 -18.15 -12.95 18.05
C TYR A 307 -18.64 -14.18 17.27
N PHE A 308 -18.01 -14.50 16.14
CA PHE A 308 -18.36 -15.70 15.36
C PHE A 308 -17.98 -17.01 16.07
N GLU A 309 -16.80 -17.08 16.71
CA GLU A 309 -16.40 -18.26 17.50
C GLU A 309 -17.33 -18.53 18.71
N SER A 310 -17.94 -17.48 19.28
CA SER A 310 -18.80 -17.59 20.47
C SER A 310 -20.29 -17.74 20.15
N TYR A 311 -20.78 -17.17 19.04
CA TYR A 311 -22.21 -17.12 18.71
C TYR A 311 -22.57 -17.64 17.30
N GLY A 312 -21.60 -17.96 16.45
CA GLY A 312 -21.78 -18.34 15.04
C GLY A 312 -22.41 -19.71 14.81
N LYS A 313 -23.72 -19.83 15.03
CA LYS A 313 -24.51 -20.98 14.57
C LYS A 313 -25.09 -20.73 13.18
N ARG A 314 -24.47 -21.38 12.18
CA ARG A 314 -25.07 -21.90 10.92
C ARG A 314 -25.12 -21.07 9.63
N ASP A 315 -24.43 -19.94 9.48
CA ASP A 315 -24.16 -19.42 8.12
C ASP A 315 -22.70 -18.96 7.95
N THR A 316 -21.88 -19.89 7.48
CA THR A 316 -20.45 -19.72 7.22
C THR A 316 -20.18 -18.94 5.93
N GLU A 317 -21.07 -19.00 4.93
CA GLU A 317 -20.84 -18.42 3.61
C GLU A 317 -20.98 -16.89 3.63
N VAL A 318 -21.98 -16.39 4.37
CA VAL A 318 -22.15 -14.96 4.68
C VAL A 318 -20.89 -14.38 5.33
N PHE A 319 -20.27 -15.11 6.26
CA PHE A 319 -19.07 -14.68 6.98
C PHE A 319 -17.82 -14.68 6.08
N LYS A 320 -17.66 -15.67 5.18
CA LYS A 320 -16.58 -15.67 4.18
C LYS A 320 -16.64 -14.43 3.29
N ARG A 321 -17.83 -14.05 2.81
CA ARG A 321 -18.02 -12.84 1.98
C ARG A 321 -17.69 -11.56 2.73
N LEU A 322 -18.16 -11.43 3.97
CA LEU A 322 -17.85 -10.27 4.81
C LEU A 322 -16.33 -10.11 5.04
N ILE A 323 -15.62 -11.19 5.36
CA ILE A 323 -14.16 -11.15 5.55
C ILE A 323 -13.39 -11.00 4.25
N ALA A 324 -13.92 -11.41 3.08
CA ALA A 324 -13.25 -11.26 1.80
C ALA A 324 -12.98 -9.79 1.40
N HIS A 325 -13.69 -8.83 2.00
CA HIS A 325 -13.41 -7.39 1.87
C HIS A 325 -12.19 -6.93 2.71
N GLU A 326 -11.84 -7.66 3.77
CA GLU A 326 -10.83 -7.26 4.77
C GLU A 326 -9.55 -8.11 4.72
N SER A 327 -9.65 -9.40 4.37
CA SER A 327 -8.50 -10.27 4.10
C SER A 327 -8.90 -11.49 3.25
N SER A 328 -8.29 -11.62 2.06
CA SER A 328 -8.44 -12.81 1.23
C SER A 328 -7.86 -14.07 1.87
N THR A 329 -6.84 -13.91 2.73
CA THR A 329 -6.13 -15.02 3.39
C THR A 329 -6.98 -15.66 4.48
N ILE A 330 -7.67 -14.86 5.29
CA ILE A 330 -8.57 -15.37 6.33
C ILE A 330 -9.81 -16.05 5.71
N ALA A 331 -10.42 -15.44 4.69
CA ALA A 331 -11.58 -16.03 4.02
C ALA A 331 -11.26 -17.40 3.37
N LEU A 332 -10.10 -17.50 2.69
CA LEU A 332 -9.61 -18.77 2.14
C LEU A 332 -9.37 -19.83 3.23
N TRP A 333 -8.81 -19.45 4.37
CA TRP A 333 -8.57 -20.37 5.49
C TRP A 333 -9.88 -21.00 5.99
N PHE A 334 -10.94 -20.22 6.17
CA PHE A 334 -12.25 -20.74 6.57
C PHE A 334 -12.83 -21.72 5.55
N SER A 335 -12.73 -21.42 4.24
CA SER A 335 -13.24 -22.30 3.17
C SER A 335 -12.49 -23.65 3.06
N LEU A 336 -11.24 -23.72 3.53
CA LEU A 336 -10.47 -24.98 3.57
C LEU A 336 -10.73 -25.80 4.84
N PHE A 337 -10.98 -25.16 5.99
CA PHE A 337 -11.22 -25.87 7.25
C PHE A 337 -12.62 -26.47 7.39
N GLU A 338 -13.63 -25.87 6.76
CA GLU A 338 -15.04 -26.27 6.87
C GLU A 338 -15.30 -27.75 6.51
N LYS A 339 -14.74 -28.23 5.39
CA LYS A 339 -14.95 -29.61 4.91
C LYS A 339 -14.32 -30.71 5.79
N LYS A 340 -13.48 -30.36 6.77
CA LYS A 340 -12.92 -31.33 7.74
C LYS A 340 -13.82 -31.59 8.95
N ASN A 341 -14.72 -30.67 9.29
CA ASN A 341 -15.61 -30.81 10.45
C ASN A 341 -17.01 -31.32 10.08
N SER A 342 -17.38 -31.31 8.80
CA SER A 342 -18.54 -32.04 8.28
C SER A 342 -18.20 -33.53 8.10
N GLY A 343 -18.12 -34.25 9.21
CA GLY A 343 -17.87 -35.70 9.20
C GLY A 343 -19.01 -36.49 8.55
N GLU A 344 -18.63 -37.46 7.71
CA GLU A 344 -19.38 -38.68 7.36
C GLU A 344 -20.90 -38.54 7.14
N ASN A 345 -21.29 -38.23 5.89
CA ASN A 345 -22.26 -39.02 5.09
C ASN A 345 -22.64 -38.29 3.79
N SER A 346 -21.83 -38.45 2.74
CA SER A 346 -22.24 -38.17 1.36
C SER A 346 -21.51 -39.09 0.37
N GLU A 347 -21.70 -40.40 0.55
CA GLU A 347 -21.52 -41.36 -0.54
C GLU A 347 -22.60 -41.16 -1.60
N SER A 348 -22.44 -40.12 -2.41
CA SER A 348 -23.12 -40.01 -3.69
C SER A 348 -22.22 -39.23 -4.64
N GLY A 349 -21.75 -39.89 -5.69
CA GLY A 349 -21.07 -39.21 -6.80
C GLY A 349 -22.07 -38.32 -7.53
N ALA A 350 -22.16 -37.06 -7.13
CA ALA A 350 -22.82 -36.00 -7.87
C ALA A 350 -21.75 -35.15 -8.55
N GLN A 351 -21.90 -34.93 -9.85
CA GLN A 351 -20.95 -34.18 -10.66
C GLN A 351 -20.82 -32.73 -10.18
N ASP A 352 -19.66 -32.15 -10.45
CA ASP A 352 -19.37 -30.73 -10.23
C ASP A 352 -20.40 -29.84 -10.95
N SER A 353 -21.39 -29.37 -10.19
CA SER A 353 -22.28 -28.27 -10.56
C SER A 353 -22.28 -27.23 -9.44
N GLU A 354 -21.11 -26.62 -9.21
CA GLU A 354 -21.00 -25.39 -8.43
C GLU A 354 -21.85 -24.31 -9.10
N SER A 355 -22.97 -23.95 -8.48
CA SER A 355 -23.76 -22.80 -8.88
C SER A 355 -22.87 -21.55 -8.82
N PRO A 356 -22.91 -20.63 -9.80
CA PRO A 356 -22.12 -19.39 -9.75
C PRO A 356 -22.39 -18.50 -8.51
N GLN A 357 -23.45 -18.80 -7.76
CA GLN A 357 -23.88 -18.12 -6.54
C GLN A 357 -23.24 -18.67 -5.24
N ASP A 358 -22.54 -19.80 -5.26
CA ASP A 358 -21.98 -20.45 -4.06
C ASP A 358 -20.49 -20.16 -3.81
N SER A 359 -19.94 -19.13 -4.48
CA SER A 359 -18.53 -18.73 -4.33
C SER A 359 -18.39 -17.48 -3.47
N TRP A 360 -17.58 -17.56 -2.41
CA TRP A 360 -17.29 -16.46 -1.48
C TRP A 360 -16.54 -15.27 -2.11
N THR A 361 -16.02 -15.42 -3.34
CA THR A 361 -15.23 -14.42 -4.05
C THR A 361 -15.58 -14.35 -5.53
N LYS A 362 -15.42 -13.18 -6.18
CA LYS A 362 -15.44 -13.04 -7.64
C LYS A 362 -14.04 -13.15 -8.27
N ASN A 363 -12.98 -13.14 -7.46
CA ASN A 363 -11.60 -13.14 -7.94
C ASN A 363 -11.20 -14.53 -8.45
N ASP A 364 -11.09 -14.67 -9.77
CA ASP A 364 -10.74 -15.94 -10.44
C ASP A 364 -9.42 -16.53 -9.96
N LYS A 365 -8.42 -15.70 -9.62
CA LYS A 365 -7.11 -16.15 -9.15
C LYS A 365 -7.22 -16.83 -7.78
N LEU A 366 -8.05 -16.29 -6.88
CA LEU A 366 -8.34 -16.92 -5.58
C LEU A 366 -9.16 -18.20 -5.72
N LYS A 367 -10.16 -18.25 -6.62
CA LYS A 367 -10.90 -19.50 -6.92
C LYS A 367 -9.98 -20.60 -7.42
N ARG A 368 -9.11 -20.28 -8.38
CA ARG A 368 -8.12 -21.22 -8.94
C ARG A 368 -7.09 -21.64 -7.90
N TYR A 369 -6.71 -20.75 -6.98
CA TYR A 369 -5.81 -21.07 -5.88
C TYR A 369 -6.46 -22.01 -4.87
N GLU A 370 -7.71 -21.76 -4.47
CA GLU A 370 -8.48 -22.64 -3.58
C GLU A 370 -8.66 -24.04 -4.21
N ARG A 371 -9.08 -24.09 -5.48
CA ARG A 371 -9.18 -25.35 -6.26
C ARG A 371 -7.84 -26.09 -6.28
N GLY A 372 -6.73 -25.37 -6.46
CA GLY A 372 -5.39 -25.95 -6.44
C GLY A 372 -4.95 -26.47 -5.07
N LEU A 373 -5.24 -25.73 -4.00
CA LEU A 373 -4.99 -26.20 -2.64
C LEU A 373 -5.79 -27.46 -2.33
N ARG A 374 -7.09 -27.50 -2.66
CA ARG A 374 -7.95 -28.68 -2.49
C ARG A 374 -7.48 -29.89 -3.33
N PHE A 375 -7.00 -29.66 -4.55
CA PHE A 375 -6.46 -30.73 -5.42
C PHE A 375 -5.22 -31.41 -4.84
N PHE A 376 -4.33 -30.63 -4.19
CA PHE A 376 -3.09 -31.13 -3.61
C PHE A 376 -3.17 -31.48 -2.12
N GLU A 377 -4.23 -31.08 -1.39
CA GLU A 377 -4.38 -31.30 0.06
C GLU A 377 -4.19 -32.76 0.49
N ASN A 378 -4.68 -33.70 -0.34
CA ASN A 378 -4.58 -35.15 -0.10
C ASN A 378 -3.38 -35.81 -0.82
N ARG A 379 -2.57 -35.03 -1.55
CA ARG A 379 -1.44 -35.53 -2.37
C ARG A 379 -0.07 -35.08 -1.84
N ILE A 380 -0.02 -33.93 -1.18
CA ILE A 380 1.19 -33.27 -0.70
C ILE A 380 0.93 -32.82 0.74
N PRO A 381 1.85 -33.03 1.70
CA PRO A 381 1.69 -32.53 3.06
C PRO A 381 1.44 -31.01 3.05
N LEU A 382 0.40 -30.57 3.75
CA LEU A 382 0.02 -29.15 3.84
C LEU A 382 1.22 -28.20 4.10
N PRO A 383 2.22 -28.51 4.95
CA PRO A 383 3.40 -27.65 5.15
C PRO A 383 4.30 -27.43 3.92
N VAL A 384 4.28 -28.34 2.94
CA VAL A 384 5.01 -28.22 1.67
C VAL A 384 4.15 -27.49 0.63
N LEU A 385 2.84 -27.71 0.67
CA LEU A 385 1.90 -27.05 -0.22
C LEU A 385 1.83 -25.54 0.04
N ILE A 386 1.77 -25.11 1.31
CA ILE A 386 1.72 -23.69 1.71
C ILE A 386 3.02 -22.90 1.47
N THR A 387 4.13 -23.57 1.17
CA THR A 387 5.43 -22.93 0.86
C THR A 387 5.72 -22.87 -0.64
N ALA A 388 4.93 -23.56 -1.47
CA ALA A 388 5.03 -23.46 -2.91
C ALA A 388 4.43 -22.14 -3.42
N PRO A 389 5.02 -21.49 -4.45
CA PRO A 389 4.44 -20.29 -5.04
C PRO A 389 3.02 -20.55 -5.55
N ALA A 390 2.09 -19.63 -5.27
CA ALA A 390 0.68 -19.79 -5.63
C ALA A 390 0.46 -20.00 -7.13
N SER A 391 1.24 -19.31 -7.98
CA SER A 391 1.26 -19.52 -9.44
C SER A 391 1.65 -20.95 -9.83
N SER A 392 2.60 -21.59 -9.13
CA SER A 392 2.96 -22.99 -9.35
C SER A 392 1.85 -23.95 -8.95
N ILE A 393 1.15 -23.69 -7.84
CA ILE A 393 0.03 -24.52 -7.37
C ILE A 393 -1.15 -24.41 -8.34
N ILE A 394 -1.52 -23.18 -8.72
CA ILE A 394 -2.55 -22.89 -9.74
C ILE A 394 -2.22 -23.58 -11.06
N LYS A 395 -0.97 -23.46 -11.53
CA LYS A 395 -0.52 -24.02 -12.80
C LYS A 395 -0.56 -25.55 -12.83
N GLU A 396 -0.08 -26.21 -11.78
CA GLU A 396 -0.04 -27.68 -11.74
C GLU A 396 -1.40 -28.31 -11.41
N ALA A 397 -2.25 -27.64 -10.63
CA ALA A 397 -3.61 -28.13 -10.37
C ALA A 397 -4.55 -28.00 -11.58
N ASN A 398 -4.41 -26.91 -12.34
CA ASN A 398 -5.23 -26.66 -13.54
C ASN A 398 -4.59 -27.22 -14.83
N ARG A 399 -3.59 -28.11 -14.70
CA ARG A 399 -2.82 -28.66 -15.82
C ARG A 399 -3.66 -29.64 -16.64
N GLY A 400 -4.40 -29.09 -17.61
CA GLY A 400 -5.33 -29.82 -18.47
C GLY A 400 -6.80 -29.37 -18.35
N ASP A 401 -7.10 -28.34 -17.54
CA ASP A 401 -8.44 -27.76 -17.48
C ASP A 401 -8.72 -26.90 -18.73
N ALA A 402 -9.48 -27.45 -19.67
CA ALA A 402 -9.81 -26.82 -20.95
C ALA A 402 -10.74 -25.59 -20.83
N SER A 403 -11.24 -25.27 -19.64
CA SER A 403 -12.06 -24.07 -19.40
C SER A 403 -11.24 -22.78 -19.29
N ILE A 404 -9.93 -22.88 -19.03
CA ILE A 404 -9.05 -21.73 -18.86
C ILE A 404 -8.52 -21.29 -20.23
N THR A 405 -8.79 -20.04 -20.64
CA THR A 405 -8.31 -19.49 -21.91
C THR A 405 -6.89 -18.94 -21.78
N ALA A 406 -6.18 -18.67 -22.90
CA ALA A 406 -4.90 -17.96 -22.83
C ALA A 406 -5.05 -16.54 -22.24
N VAL A 407 -6.20 -15.87 -22.44
CA VAL A 407 -6.51 -14.55 -21.83
C VAL A 407 -6.54 -14.65 -20.30
N ASP A 408 -6.82 -15.83 -19.76
CA ASP A 408 -6.89 -16.08 -18.33
C ASP A 408 -5.54 -16.43 -17.70
N ARG A 409 -4.51 -16.73 -18.50
CA ARG A 409 -3.15 -17.07 -18.06
C ARG A 409 -2.16 -15.90 -18.19
N ILE A 410 -2.51 -14.82 -18.89
CA ILE A 410 -1.63 -13.64 -19.03
C ILE A 410 -1.24 -13.00 -17.68
N GLU A 411 -2.13 -13.05 -16.67
CA GLU A 411 -1.82 -12.56 -15.32
C GLU A 411 -0.75 -13.41 -14.61
N ASP A 412 -0.72 -14.71 -14.87
CA ASP A 412 0.32 -15.62 -14.36
C ASP A 412 1.67 -15.37 -15.04
N TYR A 413 1.68 -14.68 -16.18
CA TYR A 413 2.87 -14.21 -16.89
C TYR A 413 3.26 -12.77 -16.53
N GLY A 414 2.57 -12.16 -15.54
CA GLY A 414 2.86 -10.80 -15.06
C GLY A 414 2.25 -9.67 -15.91
N CYS A 415 1.28 -9.98 -16.79
CA CYS A 415 0.59 -8.98 -17.60
C CYS A 415 -0.64 -8.43 -16.89
N ASP A 416 -0.96 -7.15 -17.12
CA ASP A 416 -2.17 -6.52 -16.58
C ASP A 416 -3.38 -6.86 -17.47
N LYS A 417 -4.28 -7.72 -16.98
CA LYS A 417 -5.51 -8.13 -17.70
C LYS A 417 -6.45 -6.97 -17.98
N SER A 418 -6.55 -6.00 -17.06
CA SER A 418 -7.44 -4.83 -17.23
C SER A 418 -6.97 -3.95 -18.38
N ARG A 419 -5.66 -3.65 -18.42
CA ARG A 419 -5.03 -2.90 -19.50
C ARG A 419 -5.02 -3.69 -20.80
N PHE A 420 -4.75 -5.00 -20.77
CA PHE A 420 -4.76 -5.86 -21.95
C PHE A 420 -6.12 -5.88 -22.68
N ILE A 421 -7.22 -5.84 -21.92
CA ILE A 421 -8.56 -5.76 -22.49
C ILE A 421 -8.81 -4.35 -23.07
N GLY A 422 -8.49 -3.28 -22.33
CA GLY A 422 -8.81 -1.90 -22.72
C GLY A 422 -7.90 -1.28 -23.80
N ASP A 423 -6.61 -1.59 -23.81
CA ASP A 423 -5.58 -0.94 -24.63
C ASP A 423 -5.10 -1.89 -25.74
N ALA A 424 -5.48 -1.59 -26.99
CA ALA A 424 -5.14 -2.40 -28.15
C ALA A 424 -3.63 -2.39 -28.47
N GLN A 425 -2.91 -1.30 -28.19
CA GLN A 425 -1.47 -1.23 -28.42
C GLN A 425 -0.73 -2.10 -27.40
N TYR A 426 -1.02 -1.91 -26.11
CA TYR A 426 -0.44 -2.75 -25.05
C TYR A 426 -0.76 -4.23 -25.25
N ARG A 427 -1.98 -4.56 -25.71
CA ARG A 427 -2.35 -5.94 -26.07
C ARG A 427 -1.46 -6.53 -27.15
N THR A 428 -1.22 -5.79 -28.24
CA THR A 428 -0.37 -6.24 -29.35
C THR A 428 1.08 -6.39 -28.91
N GLU A 429 1.64 -5.40 -28.21
CA GLU A 429 3.00 -5.45 -27.65
C GLU A 429 3.16 -6.62 -26.67
N THR A 430 2.17 -6.87 -25.82
CA THR A 430 2.16 -7.99 -24.86
C THR A 430 2.14 -9.34 -25.56
N ILE A 431 1.27 -9.55 -26.56
CA ILE A 431 1.19 -10.84 -27.27
C ILE A 431 2.48 -11.16 -28.01
N ILE A 432 3.10 -10.15 -28.64
CA ILE A 432 4.40 -10.31 -29.30
C ILE A 432 5.50 -10.57 -28.27
N GLY A 433 5.49 -9.85 -27.13
CA GLY A 433 6.43 -10.04 -26.03
C GLY A 433 6.36 -11.44 -25.39
N LEU A 434 5.16 -11.98 -25.19
CA LEU A 434 4.95 -13.35 -24.66
C LEU A 434 5.56 -14.43 -25.57
N ALA A 435 5.73 -14.19 -26.87
CA ALA A 435 6.40 -15.13 -27.76
C ALA A 435 7.92 -15.22 -27.52
N GLY A 436 8.54 -14.21 -26.89
CA GLY A 436 9.95 -14.19 -26.50
C GLY A 436 10.23 -15.06 -25.27
N THR A 437 10.09 -16.38 -25.42
CA THR A 437 10.17 -17.33 -24.30
C THR A 437 10.65 -18.71 -24.70
N GLU A 438 11.37 -19.41 -23.82
CA GLU A 438 11.69 -20.84 -23.98
C GLU A 438 10.48 -21.75 -23.68
N ASN A 439 9.47 -21.26 -22.96
CA ASN A 439 8.36 -22.08 -22.47
C ASN A 439 7.27 -22.32 -23.54
N GLU A 440 7.14 -23.57 -23.97
CA GLU A 440 6.21 -23.97 -25.03
C GLU A 440 4.74 -23.65 -24.73
N GLN A 441 4.30 -23.66 -23.46
CA GLN A 441 2.94 -23.27 -23.10
C GLN A 441 2.69 -21.77 -23.29
N ILE A 442 3.65 -20.93 -22.91
CA ILE A 442 3.53 -19.46 -23.05
C ILE A 442 3.51 -19.09 -24.54
N PHE A 443 4.32 -19.79 -25.36
CA PHE A 443 4.29 -19.61 -26.81
C PHE A 443 2.97 -20.09 -27.44
N ALA A 444 2.42 -21.22 -27.00
CA ALA A 444 1.11 -21.69 -27.45
C ALA A 444 -0.02 -20.73 -27.08
N ASP A 445 0.02 -20.17 -25.87
CA ASP A 445 -0.90 -19.14 -25.41
C ASP A 445 -0.78 -17.85 -26.24
N ALA A 446 0.44 -17.41 -26.55
CA ALA A 446 0.66 -16.26 -27.43
C ALA A 446 0.03 -16.49 -28.83
N LEU A 447 0.14 -17.70 -29.39
CA LEU A 447 -0.51 -18.06 -30.65
C LEU A 447 -2.05 -18.06 -30.55
N GLU A 448 -2.62 -18.57 -29.45
CA GLU A 448 -4.07 -18.51 -29.18
C GLU A 448 -4.56 -17.06 -29.13
N LEU A 449 -3.82 -16.20 -28.42
CA LEU A 449 -4.11 -14.77 -28.30
C LEU A 449 -3.97 -14.03 -29.64
N ALA A 450 -2.91 -14.30 -30.40
CA ALA A 450 -2.70 -13.69 -31.71
C ALA A 450 -3.85 -14.03 -32.68
N SER A 451 -4.26 -15.30 -32.71
CA SER A 451 -5.44 -15.75 -33.47
C SER A 451 -6.72 -15.03 -33.02
N LYS A 452 -6.95 -14.92 -31.71
CA LYS A 452 -8.12 -14.26 -31.12
C LYS A 452 -8.21 -12.76 -31.41
N TYR A 453 -7.07 -12.06 -31.51
CA TYR A 453 -7.00 -10.61 -31.70
C TYR A 453 -6.53 -10.16 -33.10
N GLY A 454 -6.37 -11.09 -34.04
CA GLY A 454 -6.01 -10.78 -35.43
C GLY A 454 -4.57 -10.30 -35.63
N ILE A 455 -3.65 -10.70 -34.75
CA ILE A 455 -2.21 -10.42 -34.88
C ILE A 455 -1.58 -11.48 -35.78
N ASP A 456 -0.68 -11.07 -36.66
CA ASP A 456 -0.01 -11.97 -37.58
C ASP A 456 0.92 -12.94 -36.82
N GLU A 457 0.61 -14.23 -36.90
CA GLU A 457 1.41 -15.35 -36.37
C GLU A 457 2.89 -15.26 -36.78
N TRP A 458 3.18 -14.70 -37.96
CA TRP A 458 4.55 -14.45 -38.42
C TRP A 458 5.35 -13.57 -37.43
N GLN A 459 4.73 -12.54 -36.85
CA GLN A 459 5.38 -11.63 -35.90
C GLN A 459 5.80 -12.36 -34.61
N LEU A 460 4.98 -13.30 -34.14
CA LEU A 460 5.28 -14.11 -32.95
C LEU A 460 6.41 -15.10 -33.21
N HIS A 461 6.42 -15.78 -34.36
CA HIS A 461 7.56 -16.63 -34.71
C HIS A 461 8.84 -15.82 -34.92
N MET A 462 8.75 -14.56 -35.36
CA MET A 462 9.91 -13.68 -35.54
C MET A 462 10.45 -13.18 -34.21
N ALA A 463 9.60 -12.68 -33.31
CA ALA A 463 9.97 -12.25 -31.96
C ALA A 463 10.56 -13.41 -31.14
N SER A 464 9.97 -14.60 -31.23
CA SER A 464 10.53 -15.81 -30.63
C SER A 464 11.90 -16.19 -31.21
N LEU A 465 12.15 -15.96 -32.51
CA LEU A 465 13.46 -16.22 -33.10
C LEU A 465 14.50 -15.17 -32.70
N GLU A 466 14.11 -13.90 -32.62
CA GLU A 466 14.97 -12.81 -32.12
C GLU A 466 15.43 -13.09 -30.70
N TYR A 467 14.50 -13.44 -29.80
CA TYR A 467 14.79 -13.87 -28.43
C TYR A 467 15.76 -15.07 -28.35
N LEU A 468 15.55 -16.11 -29.16
CA LEU A 468 16.39 -17.31 -29.19
C LEU A 468 17.81 -17.07 -29.77
N LEU A 469 18.03 -15.95 -30.47
CA LEU A 469 19.31 -15.63 -31.12
C LEU A 469 20.06 -14.46 -30.45
N ASP A 470 19.41 -13.71 -29.56
CA ASP A 470 20.04 -12.63 -28.80
C ASP A 470 20.93 -13.21 -27.66
N PRO A 471 22.25 -12.91 -27.65
CA PRO A 471 23.19 -13.45 -26.67
C PRO A 471 22.86 -13.03 -25.23
N SER A 472 22.13 -11.93 -25.03
CA SER A 472 21.75 -11.42 -23.72
C SER A 472 20.94 -12.44 -22.89
N TYR A 473 20.17 -13.30 -23.54
CA TYR A 473 19.33 -14.31 -22.89
C TYR A 473 20.02 -15.65 -22.66
N ASN A 474 21.25 -15.87 -23.19
CA ASN A 474 22.08 -17.06 -22.96
C ASN A 474 21.41 -18.43 -23.28
N VAL A 475 20.43 -18.46 -24.20
CA VAL A 475 19.76 -19.71 -24.61
C VAL A 475 20.75 -20.69 -25.22
N SER A 476 20.73 -21.96 -24.78
CA SER A 476 21.69 -22.95 -25.27
C SER A 476 21.46 -23.32 -26.74
N ARG A 477 22.54 -23.52 -27.49
CA ARG A 477 22.49 -23.86 -28.93
C ARG A 477 21.75 -25.18 -29.24
N ASN A 478 21.59 -26.06 -28.27
CA ASN A 478 20.81 -27.29 -28.41
C ASN A 478 19.32 -27.00 -28.24
N ASP A 479 18.97 -26.12 -27.31
CA ASP A 479 17.59 -25.73 -27.02
C ASP A 479 17.04 -24.84 -28.14
N VAL A 480 17.82 -23.88 -28.65
CA VAL A 480 17.48 -23.10 -29.87
C VAL A 480 17.09 -24.02 -31.03
N LYS A 481 17.91 -25.04 -31.33
CA LYS A 481 17.62 -26.00 -32.41
C LYS A 481 16.35 -26.83 -32.15
N THR A 482 16.13 -27.20 -30.89
CA THR A 482 14.98 -28.01 -30.46
C THR A 482 13.68 -27.21 -30.58
N ILE A 483 13.67 -25.99 -30.02
CA ILE A 483 12.54 -25.06 -30.05
C ILE A 483 12.22 -24.62 -31.48
N MET A 484 13.25 -24.29 -32.30
CA MET A 484 13.04 -23.98 -33.72
C MET A 484 12.38 -25.10 -34.51
N LYS A 485 12.63 -26.36 -34.11
CA LYS A 485 12.03 -27.53 -34.73
C LYS A 485 10.63 -27.83 -34.20
N SER A 486 10.37 -27.69 -32.89
CA SER A 486 9.05 -27.94 -32.30
C SER A 486 8.02 -26.91 -32.77
N ARG A 487 8.36 -25.62 -32.66
CA ARG A 487 7.52 -24.47 -33.08
C ARG A 487 7.47 -24.26 -34.58
N LYS A 488 8.28 -24.99 -35.36
CA LYS A 488 8.37 -24.93 -36.83
C LYS A 488 8.61 -23.51 -37.39
N HIS A 489 9.36 -22.64 -36.68
CA HIS A 489 9.56 -21.22 -37.03
C HIS A 489 9.89 -21.02 -38.52
N LEU A 490 10.83 -21.81 -39.06
CA LEU A 490 11.27 -21.69 -40.47
C LEU A 490 10.14 -21.92 -41.49
N SER A 491 9.12 -22.74 -41.18
CA SER A 491 8.01 -22.97 -42.10
C SER A 491 7.06 -21.78 -42.21
N LYS A 492 6.93 -20.98 -41.14
CA LYS A 492 6.08 -19.79 -41.07
C LYS A 492 6.83 -18.55 -41.55
N LEU A 493 8.07 -18.37 -41.08
CA LEU A 493 8.90 -17.21 -41.42
C LEU A 493 9.24 -17.14 -42.92
N ARG A 494 9.53 -18.28 -43.55
CA ARG A 494 9.79 -18.37 -45.00
C ARG A 494 8.55 -18.13 -45.87
N GLY A 495 7.36 -17.98 -45.28
CA GLY A 495 6.17 -17.50 -45.99
C GLY A 495 6.28 -16.04 -46.45
N LYS A 496 7.16 -15.24 -45.80
CA LYS A 496 7.48 -13.86 -46.18
C LYS A 496 9.00 -13.66 -46.24
N PRO A 497 9.69 -14.14 -47.30
CA PRO A 497 11.15 -14.19 -47.34
C PRO A 497 11.81 -12.81 -47.26
N GLU A 498 11.29 -11.81 -47.97
CA GLU A 498 11.84 -10.45 -47.98
C GLU A 498 11.80 -9.80 -46.58
N GLU A 499 10.65 -9.88 -45.90
CA GLU A 499 10.47 -9.35 -44.55
C GLU A 499 11.38 -10.09 -43.54
N PHE A 500 11.48 -11.41 -43.67
CA PHE A 500 12.34 -12.25 -42.85
C PHE A 500 13.82 -11.93 -43.02
N HIS A 501 14.31 -11.87 -44.26
CA HIS A 501 15.71 -11.55 -44.57
C HIS A 501 16.07 -10.12 -44.13
N SER A 502 15.16 -9.15 -44.31
CA SER A 502 15.32 -7.77 -43.82
C SER A 502 15.43 -7.72 -42.29
N ARG A 503 14.56 -8.44 -41.58
CA ARG A 503 14.56 -8.47 -40.10
C ARG A 503 15.80 -9.17 -39.54
N LEU A 504 16.25 -10.28 -40.14
CA LEU A 504 17.52 -10.94 -39.80
C LEU A 504 18.72 -9.98 -39.94
N ARG A 505 18.80 -9.23 -41.06
CA ARG A 505 19.90 -8.27 -41.30
C ARG A 505 19.91 -7.09 -40.34
N THR A 506 18.76 -6.70 -39.80
CA THR A 506 18.63 -5.51 -38.94
C THR A 506 18.77 -5.83 -37.47
N MET A 507 18.15 -6.91 -36.98
CA MET A 507 18.11 -7.26 -35.55
C MET A 507 19.12 -8.34 -35.15
N VAL A 508 19.31 -9.37 -35.99
CA VAL A 508 20.12 -10.54 -35.64
C VAL A 508 21.58 -10.34 -36.01
N LEU A 509 21.88 -9.81 -37.21
CA LEU A 509 23.27 -9.60 -37.63
C LEU A 509 24.14 -8.79 -36.63
N PRO A 510 23.64 -7.72 -35.97
CA PRO A 510 24.44 -6.96 -35.00
C PRO A 510 24.75 -7.70 -33.69
N THR A 511 24.01 -8.76 -33.34
CA THR A 511 24.16 -9.48 -32.07
C THR A 511 25.02 -10.75 -32.18
N LEU A 512 25.56 -11.04 -33.37
CA LEU A 512 26.43 -12.20 -33.60
C LEU A 512 27.86 -11.90 -33.15
N GLU A 513 28.40 -12.74 -32.27
CA GLU A 513 29.78 -12.61 -31.75
C GLU A 513 30.73 -13.68 -32.30
N THR A 514 30.21 -14.89 -32.58
CA THR A 514 31.04 -16.05 -32.94
C THR A 514 30.88 -16.48 -34.40
N ASN A 515 31.95 -17.06 -34.96
CA ASN A 515 31.95 -17.68 -36.28
C ASN A 515 30.85 -18.74 -36.44
N GLU A 516 30.57 -19.50 -35.38
CA GLU A 516 29.56 -20.56 -35.43
C GLU A 516 28.12 -20.02 -35.43
N GLN A 517 27.85 -18.92 -34.72
CA GLN A 517 26.57 -18.20 -34.83
C GLN A 517 26.40 -17.62 -36.24
N PHE A 518 27.45 -17.01 -36.81
CA PHE A 518 27.39 -16.42 -38.16
C PHE A 518 27.18 -17.46 -39.26
N LEU A 519 27.87 -18.62 -39.20
CA LEU A 519 27.64 -19.72 -40.14
C LEU A 519 26.27 -20.39 -39.96
N ALA A 520 25.65 -20.31 -38.78
CA ALA A 520 24.26 -20.70 -38.60
C ALA A 520 23.29 -19.64 -39.19
N TYR A 521 23.54 -18.36 -38.97
CA TYR A 521 22.78 -17.23 -39.51
C TYR A 521 22.69 -17.28 -41.05
N THR A 522 23.81 -17.51 -41.77
CA THR A 522 23.80 -17.62 -43.23
C THR A 522 22.96 -18.79 -43.76
N SER A 523 22.70 -19.82 -42.94
CA SER A 523 21.85 -20.96 -43.31
C SER A 523 20.34 -20.68 -43.27
N LEU A 524 19.93 -19.55 -42.66
CA LEU A 524 18.52 -19.15 -42.56
C LEU A 524 17.98 -18.61 -43.89
N PHE A 525 18.85 -17.93 -44.65
CA PHE A 525 18.57 -17.27 -45.93
C PHE A 525 18.37 -18.27 -47.09
N ALA A 526 17.68 -17.81 -48.15
CA ALA A 526 17.46 -18.57 -49.37
C ALA A 526 18.70 -18.61 -50.30
N GLU A 527 18.76 -19.58 -51.23
CA GLU A 527 19.93 -19.86 -52.10
C GLU A 527 20.29 -18.72 -53.09
N ASN A 528 19.38 -17.77 -53.29
CA ASN A 528 19.63 -16.55 -54.09
C ASN A 528 20.32 -15.43 -53.29
N GLU A 529 20.27 -15.47 -51.97
CA GLU A 529 20.76 -14.40 -51.08
C GLU A 529 22.30 -14.42 -50.95
N PRO A 530 22.94 -13.24 -50.78
CA PRO A 530 24.40 -13.16 -50.70
C PRO A 530 24.95 -13.87 -49.45
N GLU A 531 24.26 -13.81 -48.30
CA GLU A 531 24.65 -14.49 -47.06
C GLU A 531 24.83 -16.00 -47.28
N LYS A 532 23.84 -16.61 -47.93
CA LYS A 532 23.79 -18.05 -48.18
C LYS A 532 24.84 -18.47 -49.20
N ARG A 533 24.98 -17.71 -50.29
CA ARG A 533 26.00 -17.94 -51.33
C ARG A 533 27.43 -17.83 -50.80
N ALA A 534 27.65 -16.98 -49.79
CA ALA A 534 28.96 -16.81 -49.18
C ALA A 534 29.33 -17.83 -48.11
N ALA A 535 28.35 -18.56 -47.56
CA ALA A 535 28.53 -19.44 -46.42
C ALA A 535 29.70 -20.43 -46.56
N GLU A 536 29.78 -21.18 -47.67
CA GLU A 536 30.83 -22.19 -47.86
C GLU A 536 32.21 -21.56 -48.12
N THR A 537 32.30 -20.42 -48.82
CA THR A 537 33.57 -19.68 -49.00
C THR A 537 34.11 -19.18 -47.66
N LEU A 538 33.26 -18.53 -46.85
CA LEU A 538 33.67 -17.98 -45.55
C LEU A 538 34.07 -19.09 -44.58
N LYS A 539 33.35 -20.23 -44.61
CA LYS A 539 33.68 -21.46 -43.88
C LYS A 539 35.01 -22.09 -44.33
N GLU A 540 35.33 -22.12 -45.63
CA GLU A 540 36.64 -22.58 -46.12
C GLU A 540 37.77 -21.66 -45.62
N ILE A 541 37.55 -20.34 -45.57
CA ILE A 541 38.54 -19.38 -45.08
C ILE A 541 38.79 -19.56 -43.57
N VAL A 542 37.72 -19.58 -42.76
CA VAL A 542 37.80 -19.72 -41.30
C VAL A 542 38.41 -21.07 -40.89
N SER A 543 38.07 -22.17 -41.57
CA SER A 543 38.65 -23.49 -41.25
C SER A 543 40.15 -23.60 -41.56
N LYS A 544 40.67 -22.78 -42.49
CA LYS A 544 42.09 -22.78 -42.88
C LYS A 544 42.95 -21.76 -42.15
N ARG A 545 42.35 -20.70 -41.60
CA ARG A 545 43.07 -19.62 -40.90
C ARG A 545 42.62 -19.51 -39.45
N LYS A 546 43.54 -19.80 -38.53
CA LYS A 546 43.34 -19.50 -37.10
C LYS A 546 43.09 -18.00 -36.90
N ASN A 547 42.25 -17.66 -35.94
CA ASN A 547 41.92 -16.29 -35.53
C ASN A 547 41.28 -15.41 -36.64
N THR A 548 40.60 -16.00 -37.63
CA THR A 548 39.81 -15.24 -38.61
C THR A 548 38.34 -15.16 -38.19
N GLU A 549 37.77 -13.95 -38.23
CA GLU A 549 36.41 -13.64 -37.80
C GLU A 549 35.48 -13.48 -39.02
N ALA A 550 34.52 -14.39 -39.20
CA ALA A 550 33.58 -14.40 -40.31
C ALA A 550 32.69 -13.16 -40.35
N ILE A 551 32.23 -12.71 -39.18
CA ILE A 551 31.37 -11.54 -39.00
C ILE A 551 32.11 -10.29 -39.49
N ARG A 552 33.38 -10.12 -39.11
CA ARG A 552 34.20 -8.98 -39.56
C ARG A 552 34.53 -9.03 -41.04
N MET A 553 34.68 -10.21 -41.65
CA MET A 553 34.74 -10.32 -43.12
C MET A 553 33.44 -9.84 -43.81
N TRP A 554 32.31 -9.82 -43.10
CA TRP A 554 31.01 -9.36 -43.62
C TRP A 554 30.72 -7.87 -43.32
N THR A 555 31.34 -7.28 -42.30
CA THR A 555 31.02 -5.92 -41.82
C THR A 555 32.17 -4.91 -41.94
N ASP A 556 33.44 -5.35 -41.86
CA ASP A 556 34.63 -4.49 -41.87
C ASP A 556 35.37 -4.60 -43.21
N LEU A 557 35.25 -3.52 -44.00
CA LEU A 557 35.88 -3.37 -45.32
C LEU A 557 37.40 -3.52 -45.29
N LYS A 558 38.09 -3.01 -44.25
CA LYS A 558 39.56 -3.08 -44.16
C LYS A 558 40.00 -4.49 -43.75
N TYR A 559 39.24 -5.13 -42.86
CA TYR A 559 39.49 -6.52 -42.48
C TYR A 559 39.25 -7.48 -43.65
N LEU A 560 38.17 -7.32 -44.42
CA LEU A 560 37.94 -8.14 -45.62
C LEU A 560 39.08 -7.98 -46.64
N SER A 561 39.51 -6.75 -46.92
CA SER A 561 40.64 -6.49 -47.83
C SER A 561 41.95 -7.12 -47.34
N SER A 562 42.27 -7.02 -46.04
CA SER A 562 43.48 -7.66 -45.49
C SER A 562 43.45 -9.19 -45.59
N ILE A 563 42.27 -9.82 -45.44
CA ILE A 563 42.11 -11.25 -45.67
C ILE A 563 42.28 -11.59 -47.16
N ILE A 564 41.66 -10.86 -48.09
CA ILE A 564 41.86 -11.03 -49.54
C ILE A 564 43.34 -10.94 -49.92
N ASN A 565 44.05 -9.93 -49.37
CA ASN A 565 45.46 -9.66 -49.60
C ASN A 565 46.39 -10.77 -49.12
N THR A 566 45.91 -11.76 -48.36
CA THR A 566 46.70 -12.93 -47.96
C THR A 566 46.29 -14.24 -48.64
N ILE A 567 45.20 -14.28 -49.43
CA ILE A 567 44.71 -15.52 -50.10
C ILE A 567 45.43 -15.75 -51.45
N PRO A 568 46.10 -16.89 -51.68
CA PRO A 568 46.80 -17.19 -52.92
C PRO A 568 45.88 -17.16 -54.16
N ASP A 569 46.38 -16.61 -55.26
CA ASP A 569 45.69 -16.37 -56.54
C ASP A 569 44.80 -17.54 -57.02
N GLY A 570 45.30 -18.78 -56.96
CA GLY A 570 44.56 -19.96 -57.40
C GLY A 570 43.26 -20.21 -56.62
N LYS A 571 43.22 -19.84 -55.33
CA LYS A 571 42.01 -19.89 -54.48
C LYS A 571 41.24 -18.57 -54.52
N LEU A 572 41.94 -17.44 -54.63
CA LEU A 572 41.31 -16.13 -54.76
C LEU A 572 40.41 -16.05 -56.01
N ARG A 573 40.85 -16.62 -57.14
CA ARG A 573 40.03 -16.80 -58.36
C ARG A 573 38.64 -17.39 -58.10
N THR A 574 38.53 -18.36 -57.19
CA THR A 574 37.26 -19.01 -56.85
C THR A 574 36.43 -18.26 -55.82
N PHE A 575 37.02 -17.34 -55.06
CA PHE A 575 36.37 -16.62 -53.97
C PHE A 575 35.93 -15.19 -54.34
N ILE A 576 36.57 -14.55 -55.34
CA ILE A 576 36.20 -13.21 -55.80
C ILE A 576 34.70 -13.07 -56.13
N PRO A 577 34.04 -13.98 -56.86
CA PRO A 577 32.61 -13.88 -57.14
C PRO A 577 31.77 -13.82 -55.86
N THR A 578 32.21 -14.50 -54.80
CA THR A 578 31.57 -14.46 -53.48
C THR A 578 31.81 -13.12 -52.77
N PHE A 579 33.04 -12.61 -52.77
CA PHE A 579 33.36 -11.34 -52.11
C PHE A 579 32.61 -10.16 -52.73
N LEU A 580 32.43 -10.15 -54.07
CA LEU A 580 31.65 -9.13 -54.78
C LEU A 580 30.15 -9.15 -54.42
N LEU A 581 29.62 -10.27 -53.91
CA LEU A 581 28.23 -10.37 -53.43
C LEU A 581 28.03 -9.79 -52.02
N ILE A 582 29.09 -9.54 -51.25
CA ILE A 582 28.98 -9.03 -49.87
C ILE A 582 28.43 -7.60 -49.89
N PRO A 583 27.22 -7.33 -49.34
CA PRO A 583 26.58 -6.02 -49.47
C PRO A 583 27.41 -4.89 -48.86
N ARG A 584 27.39 -3.71 -49.49
CA ARG A 584 28.03 -2.44 -49.08
C ARG A 584 29.56 -2.43 -49.02
N ILE A 585 30.22 -3.52 -48.61
CA ILE A 585 31.68 -3.58 -48.43
C ILE A 585 32.42 -4.38 -49.51
N GLY A 586 31.78 -5.38 -50.13
CA GLY A 586 32.45 -6.37 -50.96
C GLY A 586 33.23 -5.78 -52.13
N VAL A 587 32.54 -5.00 -52.96
CA VAL A 587 33.14 -4.30 -54.12
C VAL A 587 34.33 -3.43 -53.71
N LYS A 588 34.16 -2.58 -52.69
CA LYS A 588 35.21 -1.66 -52.21
C LYS A 588 36.41 -2.38 -51.60
N ALA A 589 36.19 -3.50 -50.91
CA ALA A 589 37.26 -4.33 -50.40
C ALA A 589 38.02 -5.02 -51.54
N CYS A 590 37.33 -5.45 -52.61
CA CYS A 590 37.97 -5.96 -53.82
C CYS A 590 38.76 -4.88 -54.56
N GLU A 591 38.26 -3.65 -54.68
CA GLU A 591 38.95 -2.50 -55.29
C GLU A 591 40.25 -2.16 -54.52
N LEU A 592 40.19 -2.01 -53.18
CA LEU A 592 41.37 -1.78 -52.34
C LEU A 592 42.38 -2.94 -52.37
N SER A 593 41.89 -4.17 -52.48
CA SER A 593 42.74 -5.34 -52.69
C SER A 593 43.34 -5.38 -54.10
N ALA A 594 42.66 -4.87 -55.11
CA ALA A 594 43.20 -4.77 -56.47
C ALA A 594 44.38 -3.78 -56.51
N GLU A 595 44.24 -2.60 -55.89
CA GLU A 595 45.34 -1.63 -55.71
C GLU A 595 46.56 -2.26 -55.04
N PHE A 596 46.38 -2.94 -53.91
CA PHE A 596 47.48 -3.60 -53.20
C PHE A 596 48.11 -4.75 -54.02
N LEU A 597 47.30 -5.60 -54.66
CA LEU A 597 47.77 -6.79 -55.38
C LEU A 597 48.35 -6.47 -56.78
N LEU A 598 48.15 -5.26 -57.29
CA LEU A 598 48.75 -4.76 -58.53
C LEU A 598 50.27 -4.55 -58.41
N ASP A 599 50.74 -4.18 -57.22
CA ASP A 599 52.17 -3.97 -56.90
C ASP A 599 52.73 -5.08 -56.02
N GLY A 600 51.93 -5.61 -55.09
CA GLY A 600 52.40 -6.52 -54.05
C GLY A 600 53.25 -5.81 -52.98
N ASP A 601 53.83 -6.61 -52.08
CA ASP A 601 54.78 -6.17 -51.07
C ASP A 601 55.93 -7.19 -50.91
N GLU A 602 56.79 -6.99 -49.90
CA GLU A 602 57.92 -7.89 -49.60
C GLU A 602 57.48 -9.32 -49.22
N THR A 603 56.22 -9.51 -48.81
CA THR A 603 55.66 -10.80 -48.34
C THR A 603 54.78 -11.48 -49.39
N ARG A 604 54.16 -10.71 -50.28
CA ARG A 604 53.32 -11.19 -51.38
C ARG A 604 53.69 -10.51 -52.69
N PRO A 605 54.24 -11.23 -53.69
CA PRO A 605 54.52 -10.66 -55.00
C PRO A 605 53.21 -10.25 -55.71
N PRO A 606 53.28 -9.32 -56.69
CA PRO A 606 52.11 -8.87 -57.44
C PRO A 606 51.36 -10.05 -58.06
N SER A 607 50.04 -10.04 -57.90
CA SER A 607 49.14 -11.09 -58.37
C SER A 607 49.07 -11.14 -59.90
N ASN A 608 48.66 -12.28 -60.42
CA ASN A 608 48.39 -12.44 -61.84
C ASN A 608 47.35 -11.38 -62.31
N PRO A 609 47.58 -10.66 -63.42
CA PRO A 609 46.68 -9.58 -63.87
C PRO A 609 45.23 -10.04 -64.06
N PHE A 610 44.99 -11.31 -64.36
CA PHE A 610 43.63 -11.86 -64.44
C PHE A 610 42.91 -11.85 -63.08
N ILE A 611 43.62 -11.99 -61.97
CA ILE A 611 43.04 -11.89 -60.61
C ILE A 611 42.67 -10.44 -60.30
N VAL A 612 43.52 -9.48 -60.67
CA VAL A 612 43.25 -8.04 -60.52
C VAL A 612 42.03 -7.64 -61.37
N PHE A 613 41.96 -8.08 -62.63
CA PHE A 613 40.78 -7.90 -63.48
C PHE A 613 39.49 -8.50 -62.88
N LEU A 614 39.56 -9.69 -62.28
CA LEU A 614 38.41 -10.29 -61.61
C LEU A 614 37.97 -9.47 -60.38
N LEU A 615 38.91 -8.92 -59.60
CA LEU A 615 38.62 -8.01 -58.48
C LEU A 615 37.94 -6.73 -58.97
N MET A 616 38.38 -6.17 -60.10
CA MET A 616 37.74 -5.04 -60.81
C MET A 616 36.48 -5.48 -61.58
N ARG A 617 35.67 -6.39 -61.01
CA ARG A 617 34.37 -6.84 -61.51
C ARG A 617 34.36 -7.41 -62.94
N SER A 618 35.52 -7.82 -63.46
CA SER A 618 35.72 -8.15 -64.89
C SER A 618 35.44 -6.98 -65.86
N ASN A 619 35.56 -5.74 -65.39
CA ASN A 619 35.53 -4.54 -66.23
C ASN A 619 36.95 -4.24 -66.74
N VAL A 620 37.09 -4.13 -68.07
CA VAL A 620 38.36 -3.85 -68.74
C VAL A 620 38.80 -2.40 -68.52
N GLU A 621 37.86 -1.46 -68.50
CA GLU A 621 38.15 -0.03 -68.34
C GLU A 621 38.69 0.25 -66.93
N GLU A 622 37.96 -0.17 -65.89
CA GLU A 622 38.39 -0.06 -64.48
C GLU A 622 39.76 -0.72 -64.22
N PHE A 623 40.05 -1.86 -64.87
CA PHE A 623 41.36 -2.51 -64.78
C PHE A 623 42.47 -1.68 -65.44
N LEU A 624 42.23 -1.11 -66.62
CA LEU A 624 43.23 -0.28 -67.31
C LEU A 624 43.45 1.07 -66.62
N ASP A 625 42.40 1.67 -66.03
CA ASP A 625 42.52 2.90 -65.23
C ASP A 625 43.31 2.64 -63.94
N LEU A 626 43.09 1.50 -63.28
CA LEU A 626 43.90 1.07 -62.13
C LEU A 626 45.38 0.90 -62.52
N VAL A 627 45.66 0.33 -63.70
CA VAL A 627 47.04 0.21 -64.22
C VAL A 627 47.64 1.57 -64.59
N ALA A 628 46.84 2.51 -65.11
CA ALA A 628 47.28 3.87 -65.41
C ALA A 628 47.66 4.71 -64.17
N ASN A 629 47.21 4.30 -62.98
CA ASN A 629 47.56 4.94 -61.70
C ASN A 629 48.93 4.51 -61.13
N LYS A 630 49.75 3.76 -61.89
CA LYS A 630 51.14 3.45 -61.52
C LYS A 630 51.98 4.72 -61.34
N LYS A 631 52.99 4.65 -60.47
CA LYS A 631 53.82 5.81 -60.06
C LYS A 631 54.60 6.46 -61.21
N SER A 632 54.95 5.69 -62.24
CA SER A 632 55.59 6.19 -63.44
C SER A 632 55.05 5.50 -64.69
N ARG A 633 55.25 6.14 -65.84
CA ARG A 633 54.92 5.58 -67.15
C ARG A 633 55.71 4.29 -67.45
N ASP A 634 56.95 4.22 -66.99
CA ASP A 634 57.82 3.06 -67.22
C ASP A 634 57.36 1.86 -66.36
N ASP A 635 56.85 2.11 -65.14
CA ASP A 635 56.18 1.09 -64.31
C ASP A 635 54.89 0.57 -64.95
N GLU A 636 54.09 1.45 -65.59
CA GLU A 636 52.89 1.05 -66.35
C GLU A 636 53.28 0.11 -67.50
N ILE A 637 54.27 0.51 -68.31
CA ILE A 637 54.77 -0.29 -69.45
C ILE A 637 55.30 -1.64 -68.97
N ALA A 638 56.18 -1.65 -67.96
CA ALA A 638 56.77 -2.88 -67.43
C ALA A 638 55.72 -3.83 -66.82
N TYR A 639 54.68 -3.29 -66.16
CA TYR A 639 53.56 -4.09 -65.69
C TYR A 639 52.76 -4.69 -66.86
N LEU A 640 52.43 -3.88 -67.88
CA LEU A 640 51.63 -4.31 -69.01
C LEU A 640 52.35 -5.34 -69.91
N ASP A 641 53.65 -5.17 -70.17
CA ASP A 641 54.47 -6.14 -70.91
C ASP A 641 54.50 -7.51 -70.20
N ARG A 642 54.71 -7.49 -68.86
CA ARG A 642 54.59 -8.69 -68.02
C ARG A 642 53.16 -9.25 -68.04
N ALA A 643 52.14 -8.39 -68.10
CA ALA A 643 50.76 -8.81 -68.10
C ALA A 643 50.37 -9.56 -69.37
N VAL A 644 50.84 -9.14 -70.56
CA VAL A 644 50.64 -9.90 -71.81
C VAL A 644 51.13 -11.34 -71.67
N LEU A 645 52.38 -11.53 -71.21
CA LEU A 645 52.99 -12.85 -71.01
C LEU A 645 52.21 -13.71 -70.00
N LEU A 646 51.74 -13.12 -68.90
CA LEU A 646 50.98 -13.87 -67.88
C LEU A 646 49.57 -14.22 -68.35
N LEU A 647 48.89 -13.33 -69.08
CA LEU A 647 47.53 -13.54 -69.56
C LEU A 647 47.44 -14.57 -70.69
N GLU A 648 48.47 -14.67 -71.55
CA GLU A 648 48.56 -15.72 -72.58
C GLU A 648 48.72 -17.12 -71.97
N ASN A 649 49.52 -17.24 -70.91
CA ASN A 649 49.76 -18.50 -70.21
C ASN A 649 48.68 -18.88 -69.18
N THR A 650 47.68 -18.03 -68.94
CA THR A 650 46.63 -18.27 -67.93
C THR A 650 45.36 -18.88 -68.55
N PRO A 651 44.86 -20.03 -68.06
CA PRO A 651 43.71 -20.70 -68.65
C PRO A 651 42.38 -19.98 -68.36
N LYS A 652 41.54 -19.90 -69.40
CA LYS A 652 40.20 -19.27 -69.41
C LYS A 652 40.22 -17.77 -69.09
N VAL A 653 41.19 -17.03 -69.61
CA VAL A 653 41.18 -15.56 -69.65
C VAL A 653 40.33 -15.10 -70.84
N PRO A 654 39.42 -14.13 -70.67
CA PRO A 654 38.66 -13.53 -71.77
C PRO A 654 39.55 -12.87 -72.83
N GLU A 655 39.26 -13.08 -74.12
CA GLU A 655 40.05 -12.52 -75.22
C GLU A 655 40.00 -10.99 -75.29
N ASN A 656 38.87 -10.38 -74.93
CA ASN A 656 38.74 -8.92 -74.86
C ASN A 656 39.71 -8.27 -73.86
N LEU A 657 40.03 -8.95 -72.75
CA LEU A 657 41.07 -8.48 -71.82
C LEU A 657 42.46 -8.57 -72.46
N LYS A 658 42.79 -9.69 -73.13
CA LYS A 658 44.08 -9.86 -73.80
C LYS A 658 44.30 -8.82 -74.90
N GLU A 659 43.29 -8.60 -75.73
CA GLU A 659 43.30 -7.62 -76.81
C GLU A 659 43.42 -6.19 -76.28
N ALA A 660 42.68 -5.83 -75.22
CA ALA A 660 42.75 -4.52 -74.60
C ALA A 660 44.13 -4.24 -73.96
N VAL A 661 44.72 -5.22 -73.26
CA VAL A 661 46.07 -5.11 -72.69
C VAL A 661 47.12 -4.97 -73.80
N LYS A 662 47.08 -5.81 -74.85
CA LYS A 662 47.98 -5.68 -76.00
C LYS A 662 47.85 -4.31 -76.69
N THR A 663 46.62 -3.83 -76.89
CA THR A 663 46.34 -2.51 -77.48
C THR A 663 46.86 -1.38 -76.60
N ARG A 664 46.78 -1.50 -75.27
CA ARG A 664 47.36 -0.52 -74.32
C ARG A 664 48.89 -0.53 -74.41
N VAL A 665 49.53 -1.70 -74.34
CA VAL A 665 50.98 -1.88 -74.52
C VAL A 665 51.47 -1.21 -75.80
N GLU A 666 50.84 -1.52 -76.93
CA GLU A 666 51.22 -0.97 -78.23
C GLU A 666 51.06 0.56 -78.29
N ARG A 667 50.00 1.13 -77.70
CA ARG A 667 49.84 2.59 -77.61
C ARG A 667 50.93 3.22 -76.74
N MET A 668 51.28 2.60 -75.62
CA MET A 668 52.29 3.12 -74.69
C MET A 668 53.69 3.11 -75.30
N HIS A 669 54.07 2.05 -76.03
CA HIS A 669 55.33 1.97 -76.79
C HIS A 669 55.34 2.85 -78.05
N ARG A 670 54.23 2.97 -78.80
CA ARG A 670 54.19 3.90 -79.96
C ARG A 670 54.36 5.36 -79.53
N ALA A 671 53.87 5.73 -78.34
CA ALA A 671 54.01 7.07 -77.79
C ALA A 671 55.35 7.31 -77.06
N THR A 672 56.29 6.36 -77.02
CA THR A 672 57.71 6.60 -76.67
C THR A 672 58.61 6.73 -77.90
N VAL A 673 58.15 6.36 -79.10
CA VAL A 673 58.90 6.54 -80.35
C VAL A 673 58.63 7.94 -80.95
N THR A 674 59.43 8.92 -80.54
CA THR A 674 59.55 10.20 -81.26
C THR A 674 60.41 10.03 -82.53
N PRO A 675 59.93 10.41 -83.73
CA PRO A 675 60.79 10.51 -84.91
C PRO A 675 61.73 11.74 -84.83
N PRO A 676 62.90 11.70 -85.52
CA PRO A 676 63.89 12.79 -85.53
C PRO A 676 63.42 14.03 -86.34
N PRO A 677 64.12 15.18 -86.24
CA PRO A 677 63.52 16.48 -86.51
C PRO A 677 63.64 16.96 -87.97
N GLU A 678 62.60 17.62 -88.46
CA GLU A 678 62.69 18.58 -89.58
C GLU A 678 62.06 19.92 -89.18
N THR A 679 62.87 20.97 -89.34
CA THR A 679 62.50 22.39 -89.34
C THR A 679 62.58 22.91 -90.79
N PRO A 680 62.20 24.16 -91.10
CA PRO A 680 61.08 24.97 -90.58
C PRO A 680 60.22 25.56 -91.73
N THR A 681 59.02 26.04 -91.44
CA THR A 681 58.49 27.27 -92.09
C THR A 681 57.76 28.12 -91.06
N ALA A 682 57.92 29.44 -91.16
CA ALA A 682 57.61 30.37 -90.08
C ALA A 682 56.33 31.19 -90.36
N SER A 683 55.53 31.38 -89.31
CA SER A 683 54.78 32.62 -89.09
C SER A 683 54.37 32.76 -87.61
N ASN A 684 55.12 33.58 -86.89
CA ASN A 684 54.89 34.11 -85.54
C ASN A 684 55.10 35.65 -85.61
N PRO A 685 54.86 36.48 -84.56
CA PRO A 685 54.36 36.18 -83.20
C PRO A 685 52.92 36.78 -83.03
N SER A 686 52.34 37.16 -81.88
CA SER A 686 52.72 37.34 -80.45
C SER A 686 51.43 37.39 -79.60
N GLY A 687 51.42 37.18 -78.28
CA GLY A 687 52.50 36.87 -77.34
C GLY A 687 51.97 36.61 -75.92
N PHE A 688 52.90 36.35 -74.99
CA PHE A 688 52.97 36.71 -73.54
C PHE A 688 51.68 37.22 -72.81
N SER A 689 51.42 36.86 -71.55
CA SER A 689 52.34 36.47 -70.46
C SER A 689 51.71 35.61 -69.33
N SER A 690 52.60 34.98 -68.56
CA SER A 690 52.42 34.38 -67.21
C SER A 690 51.70 35.25 -66.16
N PHE A 691 51.22 34.64 -65.05
CA PHE A 691 51.68 34.97 -63.68
C PHE A 691 51.34 33.88 -62.63
N PHE A 692 51.79 34.08 -61.38
CA PHE A 692 52.14 33.09 -60.36
C PHE A 692 51.13 32.88 -59.20
N SER A 693 51.30 31.73 -58.54
CA SER A 693 51.01 31.29 -57.15
C SER A 693 50.36 32.19 -56.07
N ASN A 694 49.50 31.54 -55.27
CA ASN A 694 49.32 31.55 -53.80
C ASN A 694 49.92 32.68 -52.92
N SER A 695 49.09 33.20 -52.00
CA SER A 695 49.18 32.93 -50.55
C SER A 695 48.04 33.60 -49.76
N ASP A 696 47.50 32.93 -48.74
CA ASP A 696 46.98 33.36 -47.41
C ASP A 696 46.58 34.85 -47.15
N ASP A 697 45.60 35.21 -46.30
CA ASP A 697 45.33 34.63 -44.98
C ASP A 697 43.95 35.03 -44.37
N ASN A 698 43.45 34.20 -43.43
CA ASN A 698 42.54 34.41 -42.30
C ASN A 698 41.54 35.61 -42.17
N THR A 699 40.26 35.31 -41.84
CA THR A 699 39.66 35.42 -40.47
C THR A 699 38.11 35.36 -40.49
N GLY A 700 37.46 34.82 -39.43
CA GLY A 700 36.02 35.07 -39.16
C GLY A 700 35.15 33.93 -38.58
N MET A 701 35.35 33.52 -37.32
CA MET A 701 34.43 32.63 -36.59
C MET A 701 33.20 33.34 -35.99
N MET A 702 32.20 32.54 -35.55
CA MET A 702 31.10 32.79 -34.56
C MET A 702 29.68 32.94 -35.14
N LYS A 703 28.57 32.51 -34.52
CA LYS A 703 28.21 31.76 -33.27
C LYS A 703 26.80 31.14 -33.55
N ARG A 704 26.39 29.92 -33.19
CA ARG A 704 26.34 29.17 -31.90
C ARG A 704 25.22 29.61 -30.93
N ARG A 705 24.22 28.73 -30.71
CA ARG A 705 23.60 28.32 -29.41
C ARG A 705 22.57 27.21 -29.69
N LYS A 706 22.74 25.98 -29.16
CA LYS A 706 22.40 25.47 -27.80
C LYS A 706 20.90 25.17 -27.64
N ASN A 707 20.48 24.10 -26.97
CA ASN A 707 21.26 23.12 -26.18
C ASN A 707 21.61 21.84 -26.94
#